data_AF-A0A1S2VH08-F1
#
_entry.id   AF-A0A1S2VH08-F1
#
_cell.length_a   1.000
_cell.length_b   1.000
_cell.length_c   1.000
_cell.angle_alpha   90.00
_cell.angle_beta   90.00
_cell.angle_gamma   90.00
#
_symmetry.space_group_name_H-M   'P 1'
#
loop_
_entity.id
_entity.type
_entity.pdbx_description
1 polymer ?
#
loop_
_entity_poly.entity_id
_entity_poly.type
_entity_poly.pdbx_seq_one_letter_code
_entity_poly.pdbx_strand_id
1 'polypeptide(L)'
;MPHILRIDTDPNVSQQNHQGWTPSPNGLTGNRIEHVPDTLSGAAPGGAAGLAAKAGTSIPSPFARLYLFDTAFRMVKNQLQPHELSMYHVLVSHCLDLLELLFQAGGSDDLTYRVWNRQERLDKLKQQQNIPGAAHRHSHQILAKALELDFRNELGNIQSFTFIYYKGALLGGTSPLTLVFTSPNWEQERQNRFIDPPKSATGRLLFQNEYVPLQSRDEAFVTYLRRFYDQYNMQMPQGGFKEYLYKVFFDSPMPVQIAQGTTLANFMPITTGGESNSPLQVLPGLMLYRVREDDVLNDIEENSDFVMQSTVDYFQREARNGAPTNVRKPLALASRMDVYGRYVKNTNWNASTVIMRSLLNDLSRGDLLSERYLPGVDNVRYPFVTTDDFLEDFLVKMPFKINNGRFFTGTAGDSEFLLPIRKEYFNFFRTEDLQRQFGFRAEDRGMDRIVIATLQIPIKNNRTIEFRKEYNLSRPETVLDFRAGMAFFPFYRITVPDTYLQSLNQYTVMLVDASQDNASFRAGTSVKFYQLPQVITNQPLNVPAPDHRTPKSDITGAASYYYKVPQAFDLMEVKLERNGMPYRGLVLPQFTIIDQRGYKPFTFAIDFGTSNTHVAFADSTMGNADPKPLTISDDKVNLNRDELQMVTLNKPYDGYEVKSPYDRYHLKVSYGQLPEMERLIRREFMPSIIGREHGSPFAFPLRTTVFERTGMTDSGDNLFTRLNLGFNIDLEDGSTGVNRYVTNLKWLFENQPGDTLNRPRVRAFFETLLLMIRNKVILNQGDVQHTRVVWLAPSSMGMDVEDKLVGEWEKAFRQVFGHTQNFSAQPIPESLAPHFYLITKGVKSFADAVNVDIGGGTTDIMLFMKQQNRYLNTSFRFAGYDIWGAGLDQQGHPSHQKDNGFVQNYLQYRRSLSQAHSSEDQVFETFLQNPDLTAEDIVSLLFKYDSHFKFTQSIQDGRPALRIVLYLHYSAIVYHLVQMTEAHNLSLPRYLTFTGRGSQYLNMLGTRTRLIQFTKLLFKAYTTLPVPPDFEVILTDNPKETTANGAVLFENAGMEKARYENRETTCYWGNEPEKPVSFQYRLTQIGDVIPQQEFHHSVLNNVKTFLEKTLKDPGIASFLSEYNIRRPEQYLDFLVGVDVTRNGRLYDSYMLARTGLERNADKFLAETYFFLPLKHALYELSKQIAVS
;
A
#
# COMPACT_ATOMS: atom_id res chain seq x y z
N MET A 1 60.95 -16.05 -5.26
CA MET A 1 61.97 -16.80 -4.49
C MET A 1 63.10 -15.85 -4.18
N PRO A 2 63.43 -15.52 -2.92
CA PRO A 2 64.65 -14.79 -2.61
C PRO A 2 65.78 -15.79 -2.47
N HIS A 3 66.73 -15.76 -3.40
CA HIS A 3 68.04 -16.37 -3.22
C HIS A 3 68.75 -15.61 -2.09
N ILE A 4 68.83 -16.21 -0.90
CA ILE A 4 69.76 -15.77 0.13
C ILE A 4 70.79 -16.87 0.28
N LEU A 5 71.89 -16.67 -0.44
CA LEU A 5 73.28 -17.05 -0.13
C LEU A 5 74.07 -16.83 -1.42
N ARG A 6 74.68 -15.66 -1.55
CA ARG A 6 75.89 -15.50 -2.35
C ARG A 6 76.91 -14.81 -1.47
N ILE A 7 77.70 -15.65 -0.80
CA ILE A 7 78.99 -15.22 -0.28
C ILE A 7 79.96 -15.51 -1.43
N ASP A 8 80.50 -14.43 -1.96
CA ASP A 8 81.59 -14.36 -2.94
C ASP A 8 81.27 -14.75 -4.40
N THR A 9 81.88 -14.00 -5.33
CA THR A 9 81.72 -14.15 -6.79
C THR A 9 82.96 -14.70 -7.48
N ASP A 10 84.00 -15.10 -6.73
CA ASP A 10 85.22 -15.69 -7.30
C ASP A 10 85.09 -17.22 -7.50
N PRO A 11 85.25 -17.76 -8.73
CA PRO A 11 85.16 -19.20 -9.01
C PRO A 11 86.30 -20.05 -8.41
N ASN A 12 87.34 -19.46 -7.84
CA ASN A 12 88.56 -20.17 -7.39
C ASN A 12 88.68 -20.38 -5.86
N VAL A 13 87.60 -20.17 -5.10
CA VAL A 13 87.62 -20.11 -3.61
C VAL A 13 87.91 -21.45 -2.90
N SER A 14 87.94 -22.59 -3.60
CA SER A 14 88.19 -23.89 -2.94
C SER A 14 89.62 -24.08 -2.39
N GLN A 15 90.54 -23.11 -2.59
CA GLN A 15 91.94 -23.22 -2.16
C GLN A 15 92.50 -22.07 -1.32
N GLN A 16 91.70 -21.12 -0.83
CA GLN A 16 92.19 -20.08 0.08
C GLN A 16 91.77 -20.31 1.53
N ASN A 17 92.75 -20.60 2.39
CA ASN A 17 92.59 -20.45 3.84
C ASN A 17 92.36 -18.96 4.15
N HIS A 18 91.15 -18.60 4.58
CA HIS A 18 90.84 -17.25 5.07
C HIS A 18 91.66 -16.96 6.34
N GLN A 19 92.81 -16.30 6.18
CA GLN A 19 93.54 -15.75 7.33
C GLN A 19 92.67 -14.72 8.06
N GLY A 20 92.46 -14.93 9.36
CA GLY A 20 91.74 -14.00 10.25
C GLY A 20 90.38 -14.47 10.77
N TRP A 21 89.83 -15.57 10.27
CA TRP A 21 88.55 -16.12 10.75
C TRP A 21 88.79 -17.27 11.73
N THR A 22 88.59 -17.03 13.03
CA THR A 22 88.61 -18.08 14.05
C THR A 22 87.22 -18.68 14.25
N PRO A 23 87.04 -20.01 14.15
CA PRO A 23 85.80 -20.66 14.53
C PRO A 23 85.52 -20.46 16.02
N SER A 24 84.33 -19.96 16.36
CA SER A 24 83.85 -19.88 17.74
C SER A 24 83.11 -21.19 18.10
N PRO A 25 83.57 -21.96 19.10
CA PRO A 25 82.85 -23.14 19.57
C PRO A 25 81.55 -22.82 20.33
N ASN A 26 81.33 -21.55 20.69
CA ASN A 26 80.31 -21.12 21.65
C ASN A 26 79.06 -20.48 21.03
N GLY A 27 78.94 -20.38 19.69
CA GLY A 27 77.84 -19.66 19.03
C GLY A 27 77.92 -18.13 19.18
N LEU A 28 76.86 -17.42 18.78
CA LEU A 28 76.73 -15.96 18.98
C LEU A 28 76.42 -15.62 20.45
N THR A 29 77.04 -14.56 20.97
CA THR A 29 76.80 -14.00 22.32
C THR A 29 76.55 -12.49 22.19
N GLY A 30 75.65 -11.92 23.01
CA GLY A 30 75.15 -10.54 22.87
C GLY A 30 76.25 -9.46 22.85
N ASN A 31 77.34 -9.67 23.58
CA ASN A 31 78.42 -8.69 23.77
C ASN A 31 79.17 -8.31 22.47
N ARG A 32 79.02 -9.07 21.37
CA ARG A 32 79.67 -8.75 20.08
C ARG A 32 78.87 -7.75 19.22
N ILE A 33 77.59 -7.55 19.51
CA ILE A 33 76.70 -6.65 18.75
C ILE A 33 76.77 -5.21 19.27
N GLU A 34 77.22 -5.02 20.52
CA GLU A 34 77.39 -3.71 21.17
C GLU A 34 78.43 -2.79 20.48
N HIS A 35 79.23 -3.33 19.53
CA HIS A 35 80.25 -2.60 18.78
C HIS A 35 79.84 -2.24 17.34
N VAL A 36 78.58 -2.49 16.94
CA VAL A 36 78.08 -2.08 15.62
C VAL A 36 77.96 -0.54 15.58
N PRO A 37 78.61 0.17 14.64
CA PRO A 37 78.56 1.64 14.58
C PRO A 37 77.13 2.14 14.35
N ASP A 38 76.72 3.18 15.08
CA ASP A 38 75.48 3.89 14.81
C ASP A 38 75.59 4.62 13.46
N THR A 39 74.80 4.19 12.48
CA THR A 39 74.82 4.76 11.12
C THR A 39 73.83 5.91 10.95
N LEU A 40 73.12 6.30 12.02
CA LEU A 40 72.13 7.37 12.01
C LEU A 40 72.63 8.72 12.53
N SER A 41 73.77 8.78 13.24
CA SER A 41 74.36 10.06 13.65
C SER A 41 74.88 10.82 12.41
N GLY A 42 74.08 11.77 11.90
CA GLY A 42 74.42 12.66 10.78
C GLY A 42 73.67 12.46 9.46
N ALA A 43 72.63 11.61 9.38
CA ALA A 43 71.86 11.41 8.16
C ALA A 43 70.64 12.36 8.03
N ALA A 44 70.39 12.87 6.82
CA ALA A 44 69.24 13.74 6.52
C ALA A 44 67.87 13.02 6.73
N PRO A 45 66.78 13.78 7.02
CA PRO A 45 65.47 13.20 7.30
C PRO A 45 64.97 12.37 6.12
N GLY A 46 64.82 11.06 6.30
CA GLY A 46 64.32 10.12 5.28
C GLY A 46 65.25 8.94 4.93
N GLY A 47 66.53 8.96 5.34
CA GLY A 47 67.49 7.87 5.08
C GLY A 47 67.44 6.66 6.04
N ALA A 48 66.66 6.74 7.12
CA ALA A 48 66.72 5.84 8.27
C ALA A 48 66.30 4.38 8.01
N ALA A 49 65.21 4.17 7.25
CA ALA A 49 64.66 2.82 7.02
C ALA A 49 65.61 1.93 6.19
N GLY A 50 66.26 2.51 5.18
CA GLY A 50 67.19 1.78 4.31
C GLY A 50 68.46 1.33 5.03
N LEU A 51 68.88 2.05 6.07
CA LEU A 51 70.08 1.74 6.87
C LEU A 51 69.78 0.76 8.01
N ALA A 52 68.63 0.88 8.69
CA ALA A 52 68.18 -0.11 9.68
C ALA A 52 67.88 -1.48 9.03
N ALA A 53 67.37 -1.50 7.79
CA ALA A 53 67.24 -2.72 6.99
C ALA A 53 68.60 -3.31 6.61
N LYS A 54 69.59 -2.48 6.26
CA LYS A 54 70.96 -2.91 5.93
C LYS A 54 71.74 -3.46 7.14
N ALA A 55 71.53 -2.94 8.35
CA ALA A 55 72.18 -3.44 9.57
C ALA A 55 71.85 -4.92 9.88
N GLY A 56 70.72 -5.43 9.37
CA GLY A 56 70.36 -6.85 9.48
C GLY A 56 71.15 -7.80 8.57
N THR A 57 71.92 -7.29 7.60
CA THR A 57 72.59 -8.10 6.56
C THR A 57 74.05 -8.45 6.87
N SER A 58 74.64 -7.86 7.92
CA SER A 58 76.08 -7.94 8.20
C SER A 58 76.47 -9.00 9.25
N ILE A 59 75.52 -9.76 9.81
CA ILE A 59 75.77 -10.79 10.83
C ILE A 59 75.26 -12.16 10.32
N PRO A 60 76.10 -13.20 10.23
CA PRO A 60 75.75 -14.48 9.62
C PRO A 60 74.97 -15.40 10.57
N SER A 61 73.77 -14.99 10.99
CA SER A 61 72.82 -15.86 11.71
C SER A 61 71.36 -15.41 11.51
N PRO A 62 70.40 -16.35 11.33
CA PRO A 62 68.97 -16.04 11.32
C PRO A 62 68.44 -15.41 12.63
N PHE A 63 69.13 -15.62 13.76
CA PHE A 63 68.70 -15.17 15.10
C PHE A 63 69.47 -13.97 15.64
N ALA A 64 70.46 -13.44 14.90
CA ALA A 64 71.20 -12.23 15.26
C ALA A 64 70.28 -11.02 15.55
N ARG A 65 69.12 -11.00 14.90
CA ARG A 65 68.11 -9.96 15.09
C ARG A 65 67.54 -9.93 16.51
N LEU A 66 67.41 -11.06 17.20
CA LEU A 66 66.91 -11.09 18.59
C LEU A 66 67.86 -10.32 19.53
N TYR A 67 69.16 -10.57 19.38
CA TYR A 67 70.21 -9.90 20.15
C TYR A 67 70.36 -8.41 19.77
N LEU A 68 70.09 -8.04 18.52
CA LEU A 68 70.06 -6.64 18.08
C LEU A 68 68.98 -5.85 18.83
N PHE A 69 67.77 -6.39 18.95
CA PHE A 69 66.70 -5.74 19.72
C PHE A 69 67.05 -5.69 21.22
N ASP A 70 67.64 -6.74 21.80
CA ASP A 70 68.12 -6.71 23.20
C ASP A 70 69.14 -5.57 23.42
N THR A 71 70.12 -5.46 22.51
CA THR A 71 71.12 -4.39 22.50
C THR A 71 70.46 -3.02 22.36
N ALA A 72 69.47 -2.88 21.47
CA ALA A 72 68.73 -1.64 21.30
C ALA A 72 68.07 -1.18 22.60
N PHE A 73 67.41 -2.08 23.33
CA PHE A 73 66.84 -1.76 24.64
C PHE A 73 67.90 -1.42 25.69
N ARG A 74 69.05 -2.09 25.71
CA ARG A 74 70.18 -1.76 26.62
C ARG A 74 70.75 -0.36 26.37
N MET A 75 70.78 0.08 25.12
CA MET A 75 71.25 1.42 24.75
C MET A 75 70.21 2.49 25.10
N VAL A 76 68.94 2.26 24.74
CA VAL A 76 67.85 3.23 24.94
C VAL A 76 67.48 3.41 26.42
N LYS A 77 67.66 2.39 27.29
CA LYS A 77 67.29 2.50 28.73
C LYS A 77 67.96 3.65 29.47
N ASN A 78 69.15 4.08 29.03
CA ASN A 78 69.90 5.18 29.64
C ASN A 78 69.63 6.54 28.96
N GLN A 79 68.85 6.56 27.87
CA GLN A 79 68.54 7.74 27.05
C GLN A 79 67.06 7.72 26.61
N LEU A 80 66.12 7.67 27.56
CA LEU A 80 64.67 7.60 27.27
C LEU A 80 64.10 8.84 26.54
N GLN A 81 64.82 9.96 26.55
CA GLN A 81 64.52 11.18 25.80
C GLN A 81 65.79 11.63 25.06
N PRO A 82 66.05 11.10 23.86
CA PRO A 82 67.26 11.44 23.13
C PRO A 82 67.20 12.88 22.58
N HIS A 83 68.34 13.57 22.58
CA HIS A 83 68.50 14.82 21.81
C HIS A 83 68.59 14.55 20.30
N GLU A 84 69.18 13.41 19.91
CA GLU A 84 69.29 12.94 18.52
C GLU A 84 68.83 11.48 18.40
N LEU A 85 68.03 11.18 17.38
CA LEU A 85 67.45 9.84 17.16
C LEU A 85 68.48 8.86 16.57
N SER A 86 68.79 7.79 17.30
CA SER A 86 69.60 6.67 16.79
C SER A 86 68.76 5.53 16.20
N MET A 87 69.40 4.62 15.45
CA MET A 87 68.74 3.39 14.96
C MET A 87 68.11 2.57 16.08
N TYR A 88 68.73 2.56 17.27
CA TYR A 88 68.26 1.81 18.42
C TYR A 88 66.92 2.35 18.93
N HIS A 89 66.70 3.66 18.88
CA HIS A 89 65.41 4.27 19.24
C HIS A 89 64.30 3.82 18.29
N VAL A 90 64.57 3.81 16.98
CA VAL A 90 63.59 3.34 15.97
C VAL A 90 63.27 1.86 16.18
N LEU A 91 64.28 1.00 16.41
CA LEU A 91 64.08 -0.43 16.69
C LEU A 91 63.25 -0.65 17.96
N VAL A 92 63.53 0.09 19.05
CA VAL A 92 62.71 0.03 20.27
C VAL A 92 61.27 0.46 20.00
N SER A 93 61.08 1.55 19.25
CA SER A 93 59.75 2.05 18.84
C SER A 93 58.97 0.99 18.05
N HIS A 94 59.60 0.35 17.07
CA HIS A 94 59.00 -0.71 16.25
C HIS A 94 58.66 -1.96 17.06
N CYS A 95 59.49 -2.33 18.03
CA CYS A 95 59.19 -3.44 18.94
C CYS A 95 57.95 -3.14 19.80
N LEU A 96 57.91 -1.93 20.38
CA LEU A 96 56.75 -1.47 21.15
C LEU A 96 55.49 -1.33 20.27
N ASP A 97 55.62 -0.91 19.01
CA ASP A 97 54.51 -0.87 18.04
C ASP A 97 53.95 -2.27 17.75
N LEU A 98 54.79 -3.28 17.63
CA LEU A 98 54.32 -4.66 17.48
C LEU A 98 53.63 -5.17 18.74
N LEU A 99 54.17 -4.87 19.93
CA LEU A 99 53.51 -5.22 21.19
C LEU A 99 52.16 -4.50 21.36
N GLU A 100 52.09 -3.23 20.98
CA GLU A 100 50.87 -2.43 21.03
C GLU A 100 49.83 -2.98 20.04
N LEU A 101 50.23 -3.30 18.81
CA LEU A 101 49.38 -3.91 17.81
C LEU A 101 48.84 -5.28 18.27
N LEU A 102 49.68 -6.12 18.87
CA LEU A 102 49.25 -7.40 19.44
C LEU A 102 48.30 -7.22 20.61
N PHE A 103 48.56 -6.24 21.48
CA PHE A 103 47.69 -5.93 22.60
C PHE A 103 46.31 -5.43 22.14
N GLN A 104 46.26 -4.63 21.07
CA GLN A 104 45.02 -4.04 20.58
C GLN A 104 44.26 -4.98 19.64
N ALA A 105 44.97 -5.63 18.71
CA ALA A 105 44.41 -6.36 17.59
C ALA A 105 44.83 -7.84 17.55
N GLY A 106 45.42 -8.40 18.60
CA GLY A 106 45.96 -9.77 18.61
C GLY A 106 44.96 -10.88 18.28
N GLY A 107 43.66 -10.61 18.32
CA GLY A 107 42.63 -11.56 17.86
C GLY A 107 42.05 -11.27 16.48
N SER A 108 42.57 -10.28 15.74
CA SER A 108 42.10 -9.92 14.40
C SER A 108 42.48 -10.97 13.35
N ASP A 109 41.59 -11.21 12.39
CA ASP A 109 41.85 -12.04 11.21
C ASP A 109 42.97 -11.48 10.30
N ASP A 110 43.27 -10.18 10.39
CA ASP A 110 44.41 -9.59 9.69
C ASP A 110 45.76 -10.06 10.25
N LEU A 111 45.78 -10.57 11.50
CA LEU A 111 46.97 -11.14 12.14
C LEU A 111 46.92 -12.66 12.11
N THR A 112 47.92 -13.28 11.48
CA THR A 112 48.06 -14.74 11.49
C THR A 112 49.37 -15.15 12.16
N TYR A 113 49.29 -16.23 12.92
CA TYR A 113 50.41 -16.73 13.72
C TYR A 113 50.87 -18.07 13.17
N ARG A 114 52.16 -18.20 12.92
CA ARG A 114 52.76 -19.47 12.47
C ARG A 114 53.78 -19.95 13.46
N VAL A 115 53.43 -21.03 14.15
CA VAL A 115 54.32 -21.67 15.11
C VAL A 115 55.38 -22.49 14.38
N TRP A 116 56.64 -22.20 14.68
CA TRP A 116 57.81 -22.95 14.25
C TRP A 116 58.32 -23.76 15.45
N ASN A 117 58.23 -25.08 15.38
CA ASN A 117 58.75 -25.99 16.41
C ASN A 117 60.18 -26.41 16.08
N ARG A 118 61.10 -26.25 17.03
CA ARG A 118 62.53 -26.53 16.86
C ARG A 118 62.78 -27.98 16.48
N GLN A 119 62.29 -28.92 17.28
CA GLN A 119 62.54 -30.35 17.10
C GLN A 119 61.99 -30.83 15.75
N GLU A 120 60.70 -30.57 15.51
CA GLU A 120 60.00 -30.98 14.28
C GLU A 120 60.70 -30.46 13.02
N ARG A 121 61.11 -29.18 13.03
CA ARG A 121 61.67 -28.52 11.83
C ARG A 121 63.12 -28.90 11.61
N LEU A 122 63.92 -29.05 12.66
CA LEU A 122 65.28 -29.58 12.55
C LEU A 122 65.28 -31.02 12.08
N ASP A 123 64.35 -31.85 12.57
CA ASP A 123 64.21 -33.24 12.12
C ASP A 123 63.77 -33.31 10.65
N LYS A 124 62.81 -32.48 10.23
CA LYS A 124 62.44 -32.35 8.80
C LYS A 124 63.61 -31.92 7.92
N LEU A 125 64.43 -30.96 8.37
CA LEU A 125 65.63 -30.52 7.63
C LEU A 125 66.70 -31.62 7.55
N LYS A 126 66.84 -32.45 8.59
CA LYS A 126 67.77 -33.58 8.62
C LYS A 126 67.32 -34.73 7.72
N GLN A 127 66.00 -34.95 7.61
CA GLN A 127 65.38 -36.06 6.87
C GLN A 127 65.15 -35.76 5.37
N GLN A 128 65.21 -34.49 4.95
CA GLN A 128 65.08 -34.10 3.53
C GLN A 128 66.18 -34.74 2.67
N GLN A 129 65.79 -35.55 1.68
CA GLN A 129 66.71 -36.16 0.72
C GLN A 129 67.17 -35.12 -0.32
N ASN A 130 68.42 -35.26 -0.78
CA ASN A 130 68.98 -34.39 -1.81
C ASN A 130 68.17 -34.50 -3.12
N ILE A 131 67.96 -33.36 -3.78
CA ILE A 131 67.36 -33.31 -5.12
C ILE A 131 68.35 -33.96 -6.11
N PRO A 132 67.93 -34.95 -6.92
CA PRO A 132 68.80 -35.56 -7.93
C PRO A 132 69.30 -34.50 -8.93
N GLY A 133 70.61 -34.37 -9.08
CA GLY A 133 71.24 -33.46 -10.05
C GLY A 133 71.77 -32.12 -9.49
N ALA A 134 71.58 -31.82 -8.20
CA ALA A 134 72.19 -30.65 -7.59
C ALA A 134 73.63 -30.93 -7.12
N ALA A 135 74.59 -30.12 -7.57
CA ALA A 135 76.04 -30.31 -7.34
C ALA A 135 76.53 -30.11 -5.89
N HIS A 136 75.64 -29.80 -4.94
CA HIS A 136 76.00 -29.52 -3.54
C HIS A 136 75.39 -30.55 -2.59
N ARG A 137 76.23 -31.43 -2.06
CA ARG A 137 75.87 -32.42 -1.03
C ARG A 137 75.65 -31.70 0.31
N HIS A 138 74.46 -31.84 0.92
CA HIS A 138 74.15 -31.55 2.35
C HIS A 138 73.67 -30.14 2.77
N SER A 139 73.11 -29.31 1.89
CA SER A 139 72.67 -27.94 2.25
C SER A 139 71.66 -27.87 3.42
N HIS A 140 70.67 -28.76 3.48
CA HIS A 140 69.66 -28.77 4.57
C HIS A 140 70.23 -29.24 5.92
N GLN A 141 71.18 -30.18 5.91
CA GLN A 141 71.83 -30.69 7.12
C GLN A 141 72.81 -29.66 7.70
N ILE A 142 73.51 -28.91 6.84
CA ILE A 142 74.38 -27.80 7.25
C ILE A 142 73.53 -26.69 7.90
N LEU A 143 72.39 -26.35 7.30
CA LEU A 143 71.45 -25.39 7.89
C LEU A 143 70.91 -25.87 9.23
N ALA A 144 70.55 -27.15 9.37
CA ALA A 144 70.10 -27.72 10.64
C ALA A 144 71.18 -27.61 11.73
N LYS A 145 72.44 -27.93 11.43
CA LYS A 145 73.57 -27.77 12.36
C LYS A 145 73.84 -26.31 12.72
N ALA A 146 73.75 -25.39 11.76
CA ALA A 146 73.91 -23.96 12.01
C ALA A 146 72.83 -23.43 12.96
N LEU A 147 71.56 -23.81 12.73
CA LEU A 147 70.46 -23.47 13.63
C LEU A 147 70.68 -24.08 15.02
N GLU A 148 71.11 -25.34 15.14
CA GLU A 148 71.43 -25.96 16.44
C GLU A 148 72.53 -25.24 17.23
N LEU A 149 73.52 -24.67 16.54
CA LEU A 149 74.58 -23.86 17.15
C LEU A 149 74.04 -22.51 17.66
N ASP A 150 73.14 -21.88 16.92
CA ASP A 150 72.50 -20.63 17.32
C ASP A 150 71.56 -20.80 18.52
N PHE A 151 70.96 -21.98 18.67
CA PHE A 151 70.14 -22.37 19.83
C PHE A 151 70.96 -22.89 21.02
N ARG A 152 72.12 -22.28 21.29
CA ARG A 152 72.91 -22.49 22.52
C ARG A 152 72.76 -21.28 23.45
N ASN A 153 73.27 -21.39 24.67
CA ASN A 153 73.29 -20.31 25.66
C ASN A 153 71.87 -19.74 25.94
N GLU A 154 71.69 -18.42 25.77
CA GLU A 154 70.47 -17.65 26.06
C GLU A 154 69.25 -18.10 25.24
N LEU A 155 69.46 -18.73 24.08
CA LEU A 155 68.40 -19.29 23.24
C LEU A 155 68.21 -20.80 23.42
N GLY A 156 68.99 -21.45 24.31
CA GLY A 156 69.04 -22.90 24.47
C GLY A 156 67.72 -23.55 24.87
N ASN A 157 66.92 -22.85 25.67
CA ASN A 157 65.65 -23.35 26.20
C ASN A 157 64.45 -23.10 25.27
N ILE A 158 64.66 -22.50 24.09
CA ILE A 158 63.58 -22.24 23.14
C ILE A 158 63.24 -23.51 22.39
N GLN A 159 61.96 -23.92 22.50
CA GLN A 159 61.39 -25.05 21.76
C GLN A 159 60.54 -24.61 20.57
N SER A 160 59.99 -23.39 20.61
CA SER A 160 59.16 -22.86 19.53
C SER A 160 59.27 -21.35 19.40
N PHE A 161 59.11 -20.86 18.17
CA PHE A 161 58.91 -19.45 17.85
C PHE A 161 57.56 -19.27 17.17
N THR A 162 56.95 -18.10 17.32
CA THR A 162 55.76 -17.76 16.55
C THR A 162 56.08 -16.59 15.64
N PHE A 163 55.96 -16.81 14.33
CA PHE A 163 56.01 -15.75 13.33
C PHE A 163 54.65 -15.08 13.22
N ILE A 164 54.66 -13.77 13.14
CA ILE A 164 53.48 -12.91 13.16
C ILE A 164 53.38 -12.24 11.79
N TYR A 165 52.28 -12.49 11.10
CA TYR A 165 52.01 -11.93 9.78
C TYR A 165 50.84 -10.95 9.86
N TYR A 166 50.97 -9.80 9.21
CA TYR A 166 49.88 -8.84 9.03
C TYR A 166 49.48 -8.81 7.56
N LYS A 167 48.19 -9.09 7.27
CA LYS A 167 47.65 -9.22 5.90
C LYS A 167 48.52 -10.10 4.98
N GLY A 168 49.07 -11.17 5.56
CA GLY A 168 49.93 -12.15 4.89
C GLY A 168 51.39 -11.75 4.66
N ALA A 169 51.82 -10.54 5.06
CA ALA A 169 53.22 -10.11 5.07
C ALA A 169 53.88 -10.37 6.44
N LEU A 170 55.15 -10.79 6.45
CA LEU A 170 55.86 -11.10 7.70
C LEU A 170 56.19 -9.81 8.45
N LEU A 171 55.45 -9.55 9.54
CA LEU A 171 55.62 -8.35 10.36
C LEU A 171 56.71 -8.55 11.42
N GLY A 172 56.80 -9.74 12.00
CA GLY A 172 57.76 -10.02 13.09
C GLY A 172 57.64 -11.44 13.66
N GLY A 173 58.15 -11.62 14.87
CA GLY A 173 58.00 -12.87 15.61
C GLY A 173 58.24 -12.72 17.11
N THR A 174 57.97 -13.78 17.87
CA THR A 174 58.23 -13.83 19.31
C THR A 174 59.75 -13.89 19.60
N SER A 175 60.17 -13.28 20.70
CA SER A 175 61.57 -13.19 21.14
C SER A 175 61.65 -13.44 22.65
N PRO A 176 62.45 -14.39 23.14
CA PRO A 176 62.63 -14.56 24.59
C PRO A 176 63.35 -13.38 25.24
N LEU A 177 64.13 -12.59 24.48
CA LEU A 177 64.92 -11.48 25.01
C LEU A 177 64.10 -10.19 25.15
N THR A 178 63.14 -9.98 24.23
CA THR A 178 62.44 -8.69 24.05
C THR A 178 60.93 -8.84 23.88
N LEU A 179 60.36 -10.00 24.22
CA LEU A 179 58.99 -10.47 23.92
C LEU A 179 58.71 -10.67 22.44
N VAL A 180 59.01 -9.68 21.60
CA VAL A 180 58.86 -9.72 20.14
C VAL A 180 60.03 -9.04 19.44
N PHE A 181 60.13 -9.23 18.13
CA PHE A 181 61.00 -8.49 17.23
C PHE A 181 60.26 -8.24 15.90
N THR A 182 60.58 -7.17 15.18
CA THR A 182 59.98 -6.89 13.86
C THR A 182 60.85 -7.43 12.73
N SER A 183 60.28 -7.75 11.58
CA SER A 183 61.00 -8.21 10.37
C SER A 183 61.85 -7.09 9.75
N PRO A 184 63.07 -7.37 9.22
CA PRO A 184 63.85 -6.36 8.49
C PRO A 184 63.21 -5.96 7.16
N ASN A 185 62.35 -6.82 6.61
CA ASN A 185 61.77 -6.65 5.28
C ASN A 185 60.32 -6.14 5.32
N TRP A 186 59.79 -5.82 6.50
CA TRP A 186 58.39 -5.42 6.68
C TRP A 186 57.98 -4.31 5.70
N GLU A 187 58.74 -3.21 5.65
CA GLU A 187 58.40 -2.06 4.81
C GLU A 187 58.43 -2.41 3.31
N GLN A 188 59.40 -3.22 2.88
CA GLN A 188 59.49 -3.69 1.51
C GLN A 188 58.34 -4.64 1.15
N GLU A 189 58.02 -5.61 2.03
CA GLU A 189 56.92 -6.54 1.80
C GLU A 189 55.56 -5.83 1.78
N ARG A 190 55.38 -4.85 2.68
CA ARG A 190 54.19 -4.00 2.75
C ARG A 190 53.98 -3.24 1.44
N GLN A 191 55.00 -2.55 0.94
CA GLN A 191 54.94 -1.82 -0.33
C GLN A 191 54.68 -2.75 -1.52
N ASN A 192 55.40 -3.88 -1.60
CA ASN A 192 55.25 -4.86 -2.69
C ASN A 192 53.85 -5.48 -2.75
N ARG A 193 53.16 -5.58 -1.61
CA ARG A 193 51.82 -6.14 -1.48
C ARG A 193 50.72 -5.08 -1.40
N PHE A 194 51.06 -3.80 -1.53
CA PHE A 194 50.14 -2.67 -1.38
C PHE A 194 49.34 -2.70 -0.06
N ILE A 195 50.01 -3.06 1.03
CA ILE A 195 49.40 -3.14 2.36
C ILE A 195 49.49 -1.76 3.04
N ASP A 196 48.38 -1.26 3.55
CA ASP A 196 48.40 -0.06 4.39
C ASP A 196 49.10 -0.34 5.73
N PRO A 197 49.92 0.60 6.24
CA PRO A 197 50.56 0.45 7.54
C PRO A 197 49.49 0.31 8.65
N PRO A 198 49.66 -0.62 9.60
CA PRO A 198 48.75 -0.77 10.73
C PRO A 198 48.64 0.54 11.53
N LYS A 199 47.45 0.80 12.05
CA LYS A 199 47.18 1.89 12.99
C LYS A 199 46.94 1.37 14.39
N SER A 200 47.31 2.14 15.40
CA SER A 200 46.90 1.88 16.78
C SER A 200 45.40 2.10 16.95
N ALA A 201 44.85 1.68 18.09
CA ALA A 201 43.51 2.05 18.55
C ALA A 201 43.30 3.56 18.63
N THR A 202 44.39 4.35 18.68
CA THR A 202 44.35 5.81 18.68
C THR A 202 44.46 6.44 17.28
N GLY A 203 44.43 5.62 16.21
CA GLY A 203 44.61 6.06 14.83
C GLY A 203 46.06 6.42 14.43
N ARG A 204 47.03 6.28 15.35
CA ARG A 204 48.46 6.55 15.07
C ARG A 204 49.00 5.48 14.12
N LEU A 205 49.67 5.91 13.05
CA LEU A 205 50.37 4.99 12.16
C LEU A 205 51.50 4.29 12.93
N LEU A 206 51.52 2.96 12.88
CA LEU A 206 52.56 2.14 13.50
C LEU A 206 53.73 1.92 12.52
N PHE A 207 54.88 1.53 13.08
CA PHE A 207 56.11 1.21 12.35
C PHE A 207 56.70 2.38 11.54
N GLN A 208 56.48 3.60 12.01
CA GLN A 208 57.06 4.82 11.43
C GLN A 208 58.53 4.97 11.83
N ASN A 209 59.29 5.80 11.10
CA ASN A 209 60.71 6.10 11.42
C ASN A 209 60.84 7.16 12.53
N GLU A 210 60.02 7.04 13.57
CA GLU A 210 59.99 7.96 14.71
C GLU A 210 60.09 7.18 16.03
N TYR A 211 60.64 7.82 17.06
CA TYR A 211 60.70 7.23 18.39
C TYR A 211 59.47 7.62 19.21
N VAL A 212 58.60 6.64 19.46
CA VAL A 212 57.47 6.80 20.37
C VAL A 212 57.78 6.03 21.65
N PRO A 213 58.20 6.73 22.73
CA PRO A 213 58.57 6.08 23.98
C PRO A 213 57.35 5.50 24.68
N LEU A 214 57.55 4.55 25.60
CA LEU A 214 56.47 3.81 26.25
C LEU A 214 55.46 4.73 26.97
N GLN A 215 55.92 5.79 27.64
CA GLN A 215 55.08 6.74 28.37
C GLN A 215 54.13 7.57 27.49
N SER A 216 54.37 7.62 26.17
CA SER A 216 53.54 8.37 25.21
C SER A 216 52.51 7.48 24.49
N ARG A 217 52.36 6.22 24.91
CA ARG A 217 51.43 5.24 24.32
C ARG A 217 50.16 5.11 25.15
N ASP A 218 49.16 4.39 24.62
CA ASP A 218 47.86 4.24 25.30
C ASP A 218 47.99 3.71 26.73
N GLU A 219 47.27 4.34 27.67
CA GLU A 219 47.34 4.03 29.11
C GLU A 219 47.03 2.55 29.41
N ALA A 220 46.13 1.91 28.66
CA ALA A 220 45.81 0.49 28.89
C ALA A 220 46.95 -0.42 28.43
N PHE A 221 47.60 -0.10 27.30
CA PHE A 221 48.79 -0.83 26.85
C PHE A 221 49.96 -0.68 27.82
N VAL A 222 50.16 0.54 28.31
CA VAL A 222 51.21 0.86 29.28
C VAL A 222 50.94 0.18 30.63
N THR A 223 49.69 0.22 31.10
CA THR A 223 49.23 -0.52 32.29
C THR A 223 49.43 -2.02 32.09
N TYR A 224 49.09 -2.56 30.92
CA TYR A 224 49.33 -3.96 30.58
C TYR A 224 50.80 -4.33 30.73
N LEU A 225 51.73 -3.58 30.13
CA LEU A 225 53.16 -3.88 30.24
C LEU A 225 53.67 -3.75 31.69
N ARG A 226 53.11 -2.83 32.49
CA ARG A 226 53.42 -2.77 33.92
C ARG A 226 52.94 -4.00 34.68
N ARG A 227 51.70 -4.44 34.47
CA ARG A 227 51.16 -5.66 35.09
C ARG A 227 51.84 -6.92 34.59
N PHE A 228 52.24 -6.93 33.33
CA PHE A 228 53.04 -7.98 32.73
C PHE A 228 54.39 -8.10 33.44
N TYR A 229 55.07 -6.96 33.68
CA TYR A 229 56.29 -6.92 34.46
C TYR A 229 56.04 -7.41 35.90
N ASP A 230 55.03 -6.87 36.60
CA ASP A 230 54.71 -7.23 37.99
C ASP A 230 54.52 -8.76 38.16
N GLN A 231 53.85 -9.43 37.20
CA GLN A 231 53.59 -10.87 37.24
C GLN A 231 54.76 -11.73 36.76
N TYR A 232 55.44 -11.33 35.67
CA TYR A 232 56.40 -12.18 34.96
C TYR A 232 57.87 -11.80 35.18
N ASN A 233 58.18 -10.81 36.02
CA ASN A 233 59.55 -10.35 36.28
C ASN A 233 60.54 -11.50 36.56
N MET A 234 60.15 -12.53 37.31
CA MET A 234 61.03 -13.68 37.61
C MET A 234 61.21 -14.65 36.43
N GLN A 235 60.27 -14.70 35.49
CA GLN A 235 60.29 -15.60 34.32
C GLN A 235 60.96 -14.96 33.10
N MET A 236 61.04 -13.62 33.04
CA MET A 236 61.77 -12.91 32.00
C MET A 236 63.28 -13.14 32.11
N PRO A 237 63.97 -13.45 31.00
CA PRO A 237 65.42 -13.46 30.94
C PRO A 237 66.02 -12.12 31.39
N GLN A 238 67.19 -12.17 32.02
CA GLN A 238 67.94 -10.96 32.32
C GLN A 238 68.47 -10.37 31.00
N GLY A 239 67.98 -9.18 30.62
CA GLY A 239 68.23 -8.58 29.32
C GLY A 239 67.74 -7.14 29.23
N GLY A 240 68.04 -6.48 28.11
CA GLY A 240 67.80 -5.05 27.89
C GLY A 240 66.34 -4.65 28.03
N PHE A 241 65.39 -5.48 27.59
CA PHE A 241 63.96 -5.16 27.69
C PHE A 241 63.47 -5.10 29.14
N LYS A 242 63.88 -6.07 29.97
CA LYS A 242 63.52 -6.13 31.40
C LYS A 242 64.08 -4.93 32.16
N GLU A 243 65.34 -4.58 31.89
CA GLU A 243 65.98 -3.40 32.47
C GLU A 243 65.36 -2.10 31.99
N TYR A 244 64.96 -2.02 30.71
CA TYR A 244 64.23 -0.89 30.16
C TYR A 244 62.88 -0.69 30.87
N LEU A 245 62.08 -1.75 31.05
CA LEU A 245 60.81 -1.65 31.79
C LEU A 245 61.04 -1.22 33.24
N TYR A 246 62.06 -1.75 33.92
CA TYR A 246 62.40 -1.32 35.28
C TYR A 246 62.73 0.17 35.33
N LYS A 247 63.59 0.65 34.42
CA LYS A 247 63.93 2.07 34.29
C LYS A 247 62.70 2.93 34.05
N VAL A 248 61.87 2.59 33.07
CA VAL A 248 60.67 3.37 32.72
C VAL A 248 59.66 3.43 33.88
N PHE A 249 59.42 2.32 34.58
CA PHE A 249 58.34 2.22 35.57
C PHE A 249 58.74 2.54 37.01
N PHE A 250 60.01 2.46 37.37
CA PHE A 250 60.48 2.58 38.75
C PHE A 250 61.63 3.59 38.94
N ASP A 251 62.39 3.90 37.89
CA ASP A 251 63.62 4.70 37.95
C ASP A 251 63.68 5.71 36.79
N SER A 252 62.54 6.38 36.55
CA SER A 252 62.34 7.39 35.52
C SER A 252 61.85 8.69 36.19
N PRO A 253 62.39 9.86 35.80
CA PRO A 253 61.90 11.16 36.29
C PRO A 253 60.52 11.53 35.74
N MET A 254 60.01 10.80 34.74
CA MET A 254 58.69 10.98 34.14
C MET A 254 57.78 9.83 34.61
N PRO A 255 56.91 10.04 35.62
CA PRO A 255 56.01 8.99 36.09
C PRO A 255 55.01 8.63 35.00
N VAL A 256 54.87 7.34 34.76
CA VAL A 256 53.95 6.79 33.77
C VAL A 256 52.57 6.59 34.42
N GLN A 257 51.50 6.99 33.73
CA GLN A 257 50.14 6.77 34.23
C GLN A 257 49.78 5.28 34.13
N ILE A 258 49.38 4.69 35.25
CA ILE A 258 49.02 3.28 35.37
C ILE A 258 47.67 3.19 36.09
N ALA A 259 46.70 2.51 35.48
CA ALA A 259 45.38 2.33 36.08
C ALA A 259 45.47 1.49 37.38
N GLN A 260 44.86 1.98 38.45
CA GLN A 260 44.80 1.28 39.74
C GLN A 260 43.77 0.14 39.70
N GLY A 261 44.02 -0.94 40.44
CA GLY A 261 43.12 -2.10 40.53
C GLY A 261 43.14 -3.04 39.31
N THR A 262 43.73 -2.64 38.18
CA THR A 262 43.88 -3.50 36.99
C THR A 262 44.94 -4.58 37.22
N THR A 263 44.66 -5.82 36.84
CA THR A 263 45.56 -6.98 36.85
C THR A 263 45.63 -7.63 35.45
N LEU A 264 46.51 -8.60 35.22
CA LEU A 264 46.52 -9.32 33.92
C LEU A 264 45.22 -10.10 33.65
N ALA A 265 44.42 -10.43 34.68
CA ALA A 265 43.11 -11.07 34.52
C ALA A 265 42.07 -10.16 33.85
N ASN A 266 42.33 -8.85 33.78
CA ASN A 266 41.50 -7.89 33.04
C ASN A 266 41.76 -7.92 31.52
N PHE A 267 42.76 -8.67 31.06
CA PHE A 267 43.11 -8.86 29.65
C PHE A 267 42.92 -10.32 29.23
N MET A 268 42.85 -10.58 27.94
CA MET A 268 42.70 -11.94 27.39
C MET A 268 44.00 -12.43 26.76
N PRO A 269 44.43 -13.68 26.97
CA PRO A 269 45.54 -14.25 26.20
C PRO A 269 45.25 -14.21 24.69
N ILE A 270 46.27 -13.87 23.90
CA ILE A 270 46.21 -13.99 22.44
C ILE A 270 46.27 -15.47 22.08
N THR A 271 45.53 -15.91 21.04
CA THR A 271 45.51 -17.30 20.58
C THR A 271 46.09 -17.41 19.17
N THR A 272 46.90 -18.43 18.89
CA THR A 272 47.62 -18.51 17.60
C THR A 272 46.80 -19.01 16.42
N GLY A 273 45.57 -19.52 16.61
CA GLY A 273 44.69 -20.03 15.54
C GLY A 273 45.27 -21.26 14.79
N GLY A 274 44.65 -22.43 14.94
CA GLY A 274 45.11 -23.70 14.34
C GLY A 274 44.48 -24.91 15.04
N GLU A 275 44.96 -26.14 14.77
CA GLU A 275 44.39 -27.41 15.30
C GLU A 275 44.27 -27.49 16.83
N SER A 276 44.96 -26.63 17.59
CA SER A 276 45.00 -26.68 19.07
C SER A 276 44.67 -25.37 19.81
N ASN A 277 44.25 -24.29 19.13
CA ASN A 277 43.88 -22.98 19.76
C ASN A 277 44.73 -22.57 20.99
N SER A 278 46.06 -22.69 20.87
CA SER A 278 46.96 -22.46 22.00
C SER A 278 47.25 -20.97 22.23
N PRO A 279 47.46 -20.54 23.49
CA PRO A 279 47.88 -19.17 23.77
C PRO A 279 49.22 -18.83 23.09
N LEU A 280 49.34 -17.62 22.55
CA LEU A 280 50.58 -17.06 22.01
C LEU A 280 51.57 -16.87 23.16
N GLN A 281 52.52 -17.79 23.24
CA GLN A 281 53.55 -17.82 24.25
C GLN A 281 54.91 -17.42 23.67
N VAL A 282 55.63 -16.60 24.42
CA VAL A 282 57.03 -16.25 24.13
C VAL A 282 57.96 -17.34 24.64
N LEU A 283 57.69 -17.82 25.86
CA LEU A 283 58.32 -18.97 26.53
C LEU A 283 57.21 -19.79 27.20
N PRO A 284 57.43 -21.08 27.52
CA PRO A 284 56.45 -21.87 28.27
C PRO A 284 55.98 -21.13 29.53
N GLY A 285 54.69 -20.80 29.61
CA GLY A 285 54.08 -20.06 30.73
C GLY A 285 54.08 -18.52 30.61
N LEU A 286 54.80 -17.94 29.64
CA LEU A 286 54.90 -16.50 29.39
C LEU A 286 54.01 -16.12 28.19
N MET A 287 52.73 -15.83 28.46
CA MET A 287 51.70 -15.57 27.45
C MET A 287 51.56 -14.08 27.12
N LEU A 288 51.37 -13.71 25.85
CA LEU A 288 51.00 -12.34 25.47
C LEU A 288 49.48 -12.14 25.57
N TYR A 289 49.07 -10.95 26.02
CA TYR A 289 47.66 -10.62 26.20
C TYR A 289 47.21 -9.53 25.23
N ARG A 290 45.90 -9.50 25.00
CA ARG A 290 45.15 -8.48 24.28
C ARG A 290 44.07 -7.87 25.17
N VAL A 291 43.64 -6.66 24.83
CA VAL A 291 42.44 -6.04 25.40
C VAL A 291 41.23 -6.92 25.11
N ARG A 292 40.28 -6.98 26.05
CA ARG A 292 38.98 -7.60 25.80
C ARG A 292 38.22 -6.77 24.78
N GLU A 293 37.64 -7.43 23.80
CA GLU A 293 36.83 -6.78 22.79
C GLU A 293 35.70 -5.98 23.44
N ASP A 294 34.98 -6.56 24.40
CA ASP A 294 33.92 -5.86 25.14
C ASP A 294 34.38 -4.58 25.84
N ASP A 295 35.60 -4.52 26.37
CA ASP A 295 36.10 -3.31 27.05
C ASP A 295 36.30 -2.16 26.03
N VAL A 296 36.72 -2.49 24.80
CA VAL A 296 36.84 -1.51 23.69
C VAL A 296 35.46 -1.06 23.22
N LEU A 297 34.53 -2.01 23.03
CA LEU A 297 33.19 -1.71 22.54
C LEU A 297 32.37 -0.90 23.57
N ASN A 298 32.50 -1.22 24.87
CA ASN A 298 31.83 -0.48 25.95
C ASN A 298 32.35 0.97 26.03
N ASP A 299 33.66 1.21 25.90
CA ASP A 299 34.19 2.58 25.89
C ASP A 299 33.62 3.41 24.74
N ILE A 300 33.47 2.82 23.54
CA ILE A 300 32.87 3.51 22.40
C ILE A 300 31.40 3.85 22.70
N GLU A 301 30.62 2.87 23.16
CA GLU A 301 29.20 3.04 23.45
C GLU A 301 28.95 4.07 24.56
N GLU A 302 29.83 4.16 25.57
CA GLU A 302 29.72 5.07 26.71
C GLU A 302 30.31 6.46 26.43
N ASN A 303 31.44 6.54 25.73
CA ASN A 303 32.26 7.76 25.67
C ASN A 303 32.42 8.38 24.27
N SER A 304 32.00 7.72 23.19
CA SER A 304 32.02 8.35 21.86
C SER A 304 30.93 9.42 21.75
N ASP A 305 31.29 10.59 21.22
CA ASP A 305 30.36 11.70 20.96
C ASP A 305 29.40 11.38 19.79
N PHE A 306 29.77 10.42 18.93
CA PHE A 306 29.04 10.10 17.70
C PHE A 306 27.99 9.00 17.88
N VAL A 307 27.75 8.52 19.10
CA VAL A 307 26.69 7.54 19.38
C VAL A 307 25.32 8.13 19.03
N MET A 308 24.62 7.48 18.11
CA MET A 308 23.32 7.91 17.61
C MET A 308 22.23 7.79 18.68
N GLN A 309 21.33 8.77 18.70
CA GLN A 309 20.16 8.81 19.58
C GLN A 309 18.90 8.40 18.81
N SER A 310 18.67 7.09 18.70
CA SER A 310 17.45 6.55 18.11
C SER A 310 16.21 6.77 19.00
N THR A 311 15.03 6.84 18.40
CA THR A 311 13.73 7.02 19.10
C THR A 311 12.90 5.73 19.16
N VAL A 312 13.38 4.67 18.50
CA VAL A 312 12.90 3.29 18.59
C VAL A 312 14.07 2.34 18.79
N ASP A 313 13.78 1.10 19.17
CA ASP A 313 14.73 0.05 19.53
C ASP A 313 14.71 -1.16 18.59
N TYR A 314 14.03 -1.07 17.44
CA TYR A 314 13.92 -2.18 16.48
C TYR A 314 15.27 -2.74 16.02
N PHE A 315 16.28 -1.87 15.90
CA PHE A 315 17.65 -2.23 15.50
C PHE A 315 18.41 -3.11 16.51
N GLN A 316 17.98 -3.21 17.78
CA GLN A 316 18.75 -3.90 18.83
C GLN A 316 18.97 -5.39 18.56
N ARG A 317 18.13 -5.98 17.70
CA ARG A 317 18.26 -7.37 17.26
C ARG A 317 18.14 -7.45 15.75
N GLU A 318 19.18 -7.98 15.13
CA GLU A 318 19.21 -8.33 13.72
C GLU A 318 19.34 -9.85 13.57
N ALA A 319 19.02 -10.39 12.39
CA ALA A 319 19.15 -11.81 12.15
C ALA A 319 19.62 -12.09 10.73
N ARG A 320 20.59 -12.99 10.60
CA ARG A 320 21.02 -13.55 9.30
C ARG A 320 20.81 -15.06 9.36
N ASN A 321 20.07 -15.60 8.39
CA ASN A 321 19.73 -17.03 8.34
C ASN A 321 19.08 -17.58 9.64
N GLY A 322 18.32 -16.75 10.36
CA GLY A 322 17.64 -17.12 11.60
C GLY A 322 18.49 -17.07 12.87
N ALA A 323 19.79 -16.77 12.79
CA ALA A 323 20.64 -16.57 13.97
C ALA A 323 20.49 -15.13 14.49
N PRO A 324 19.94 -14.92 15.71
CA PRO A 324 19.79 -13.58 16.27
C PRO A 324 21.15 -13.04 16.69
N THR A 325 21.42 -11.78 16.33
CA THR A 325 22.62 -11.04 16.69
C THR A 325 22.21 -9.75 17.39
N ASN A 326 22.80 -9.50 18.56
CA ASN A 326 22.56 -8.26 19.29
C ASN A 326 23.37 -7.11 18.68
N VAL A 327 22.76 -5.94 18.57
CA VAL A 327 23.38 -4.75 18.00
C VAL A 327 23.55 -3.70 19.09
N ARG A 328 24.78 -3.23 19.28
CA ARG A 328 25.10 -2.09 20.17
C ARG A 328 24.57 -0.78 19.58
N LYS A 329 24.46 0.27 20.38
CA LYS A 329 24.01 1.59 19.88
C LYS A 329 24.97 2.08 18.79
N PRO A 330 24.50 2.27 17.55
CA PRO A 330 25.39 2.58 16.44
C PRO A 330 25.94 4.01 16.52
N LEU A 331 27.09 4.24 15.90
CA LEU A 331 27.58 5.60 15.62
C LEU A 331 26.90 6.17 14.36
N ALA A 332 26.69 7.47 14.30
CA ALA A 332 26.29 8.16 13.06
C ALA A 332 27.50 8.88 12.46
N LEU A 333 27.96 8.43 11.29
CA LEU A 333 29.20 8.92 10.66
C LEU A 333 28.96 9.26 9.19
N ALA A 334 29.34 10.47 8.78
CA ALA A 334 29.34 10.88 7.37
C ALA A 334 30.77 10.97 6.83
N SER A 335 30.94 10.61 5.56
CA SER A 335 32.23 10.70 4.87
C SER A 335 32.69 12.16 4.85
N ARG A 336 33.94 12.40 5.27
CA ARG A 336 34.54 13.74 5.34
C ARG A 336 33.75 14.78 6.18
N MET A 337 33.04 14.34 7.22
CA MET A 337 32.33 15.27 8.10
C MET A 337 33.32 16.11 8.92
N ASP A 338 33.12 17.42 8.92
CA ASP A 338 33.89 18.38 9.70
C ASP A 338 33.22 18.63 11.05
N VAL A 339 33.23 17.59 11.89
CA VAL A 339 32.58 17.61 13.20
C VAL A 339 33.58 17.15 14.25
N TYR A 340 33.96 18.05 15.16
CA TYR A 340 34.88 17.74 16.24
C TYR A 340 34.21 16.93 17.35
N GLY A 341 34.86 15.87 17.83
CA GLY A 341 34.38 15.07 18.94
C GLY A 341 35.21 13.81 19.13
N ARG A 342 35.10 13.21 20.31
CA ARG A 342 35.73 11.93 20.62
C ARG A 342 35.07 10.83 19.79
N TYR A 343 35.86 10.19 18.93
CA TYR A 343 35.40 9.13 18.05
C TYR A 343 35.56 7.75 18.69
N VAL A 344 36.78 7.41 19.08
CA VAL A 344 37.14 6.23 19.88
C VAL A 344 38.06 6.67 21.02
N LYS A 345 38.50 5.73 21.87
CA LYS A 345 39.38 6.05 23.01
C LYS A 345 40.57 6.93 22.59
N ASN A 346 40.75 8.06 23.28
CA ASN A 346 41.83 9.02 23.07
C ASN A 346 41.97 9.57 21.64
N THR A 347 40.94 9.46 20.80
CA THR A 347 40.99 9.83 19.38
C THR A 347 39.78 10.63 18.97
N ASN A 348 40.03 11.81 18.43
CA ASN A 348 38.97 12.61 17.83
C ASN A 348 38.71 12.17 16.39
N TRP A 349 37.50 12.42 15.89
CA TRP A 349 37.18 12.20 14.49
C TRP A 349 38.11 13.00 13.57
N ASN A 350 38.59 12.35 12.52
CA ASN A 350 39.40 12.98 11.48
C ASN A 350 38.51 13.36 10.28
N ALA A 351 38.42 14.65 9.97
CA ALA A 351 37.61 15.18 8.87
C ALA A 351 38.08 14.73 7.47
N SER A 352 39.28 14.14 7.33
CA SER A 352 39.72 13.52 6.08
C SER A 352 39.31 12.05 5.93
N THR A 353 38.68 11.45 6.95
CA THR A 353 38.20 10.06 6.91
C THR A 353 37.17 9.89 5.81
N VAL A 354 37.43 8.95 4.89
CA VAL A 354 36.53 8.59 3.80
C VAL A 354 35.84 7.27 4.14
N ILE A 355 34.52 7.27 4.07
CA ILE A 355 33.72 6.06 4.17
C ILE A 355 33.44 5.57 2.76
N MET A 356 34.04 4.43 2.38
CA MET A 356 33.84 3.84 1.05
C MET A 356 32.67 2.87 1.08
N ARG A 357 31.66 3.13 0.24
CA ARG A 357 30.46 2.29 0.15
C ARG A 357 30.75 0.83 -0.19
N SER A 358 31.75 0.56 -1.04
CA SER A 358 32.15 -0.80 -1.41
C SER A 358 32.64 -1.64 -0.23
N LEU A 359 32.95 -1.00 0.90
CA LEU A 359 33.41 -1.64 2.14
C LEU A 359 32.29 -1.72 3.19
N LEU A 360 31.07 -1.23 2.87
CA LEU A 360 29.92 -1.32 3.76
C LEU A 360 29.11 -2.58 3.48
N ASN A 361 28.69 -3.24 4.54
CA ASN A 361 27.62 -4.25 4.52
C ASN A 361 26.31 -3.61 4.05
N ASP A 362 25.68 -4.12 2.99
CA ASP A 362 24.45 -3.55 2.43
C ASP A 362 23.24 -4.05 3.24
N LEU A 363 22.75 -3.21 4.16
CA LEU A 363 21.60 -3.54 5.02
C LEU A 363 20.36 -3.93 4.19
N SER A 364 20.21 -3.37 2.99
CA SER A 364 19.07 -3.68 2.12
C SER A 364 19.13 -5.08 1.50
N ARG A 365 20.28 -5.76 1.59
CA ARG A 365 20.51 -7.15 1.16
C ARG A 365 20.48 -8.16 2.32
N GLY A 366 20.21 -7.70 3.54
CA GLY A 366 20.22 -8.54 4.75
C GLY A 366 21.61 -8.77 5.33
N ASP A 367 22.60 -7.94 4.98
CA ASP A 367 23.86 -7.91 5.70
C ASP A 367 23.68 -7.25 7.07
N LEU A 368 24.55 -7.61 8.00
CA LEU A 368 24.41 -7.26 9.42
C LEU A 368 25.19 -5.98 9.78
N LEU A 369 24.56 -5.08 10.53
CA LEU A 369 25.14 -3.82 10.99
C LEU A 369 26.26 -4.06 12.01
N SER A 370 26.11 -5.07 12.86
CA SER A 370 27.09 -5.45 13.89
C SER A 370 28.41 -5.99 13.34
N GLU A 371 28.50 -6.29 12.03
CA GLU A 371 29.74 -6.78 11.40
C GLU A 371 30.54 -5.71 10.67
N ARG A 372 30.16 -4.43 10.81
CA ARG A 372 30.91 -3.32 10.23
C ARG A 372 32.18 -3.01 11.02
N TYR A 373 33.22 -2.61 10.29
CA TYR A 373 34.46 -2.09 10.83
C TYR A 373 34.46 -0.57 10.80
N LEU A 374 34.83 0.06 11.92
CA LEU A 374 34.86 1.51 12.04
C LEU A 374 35.82 2.15 11.02
N PRO A 375 35.41 3.19 10.29
CA PRO A 375 36.28 3.88 9.34
C PRO A 375 37.39 4.65 10.07
N GLY A 376 38.59 4.69 9.48
CA GLY A 376 39.73 5.47 9.98
C GLY A 376 40.56 4.81 11.08
N VAL A 377 40.07 3.72 11.69
CA VAL A 377 40.76 2.92 12.71
C VAL A 377 40.79 1.45 12.27
N ASP A 378 41.87 0.72 12.59
CA ASP A 378 42.02 -0.66 12.16
C ASP A 378 41.40 -1.63 13.17
N ASN A 379 40.72 -2.68 12.67
CA ASN A 379 40.29 -3.85 13.45
C ASN A 379 39.28 -3.60 14.59
N VAL A 380 38.50 -2.52 14.53
CA VAL A 380 37.41 -2.27 15.48
C VAL A 380 36.06 -2.57 14.84
N ARG A 381 35.44 -3.69 15.20
CA ARG A 381 34.10 -4.09 14.76
C ARG A 381 33.04 -3.46 15.64
N TYR A 382 32.40 -2.39 15.16
CA TYR A 382 31.36 -1.66 15.91
C TYR A 382 30.30 -1.11 14.94
N PRO A 383 29.00 -1.20 15.28
CA PRO A 383 27.93 -0.77 14.38
C PRO A 383 27.96 0.74 14.14
N PHE A 384 27.83 1.16 12.88
CA PHE A 384 27.66 2.57 12.53
C PHE A 384 26.80 2.72 11.26
N VAL A 385 26.04 3.80 11.21
CA VAL A 385 25.23 4.20 10.05
C VAL A 385 25.86 5.39 9.34
N THR A 386 25.59 5.50 8.05
CA THR A 386 26.10 6.58 7.19
C THR A 386 25.05 7.06 6.18
N THR A 387 25.36 8.10 5.41
CA THR A 387 24.46 8.68 4.39
C THR A 387 23.85 7.63 3.46
N ASP A 388 24.64 6.65 3.02
CA ASP A 388 24.20 5.61 2.08
C ASP A 388 23.24 4.56 2.69
N ASP A 389 23.09 4.53 4.01
CA ASP A 389 22.12 3.66 4.68
C ASP A 389 20.71 4.27 4.70
N PHE A 390 20.61 5.61 4.66
CA PHE A 390 19.33 6.31 4.82
C PHE A 390 18.87 7.08 3.58
N LEU A 391 19.76 7.46 2.66
CA LEU A 391 19.38 8.19 1.44
C LEU A 391 19.53 7.31 0.19
N GLU A 392 18.54 7.37 -0.70
CA GLU A 392 18.57 6.67 -1.98
C GLU A 392 19.60 7.30 -2.93
N ASP A 393 20.15 6.51 -3.85
CA ASP A 393 21.16 7.00 -4.81
C ASP A 393 20.56 7.76 -5.98
N PHE A 394 19.32 7.44 -6.30
CA PHE A 394 18.60 7.94 -7.47
C PHE A 394 17.20 8.35 -7.07
N LEU A 395 16.59 9.23 -7.85
CA LEU A 395 15.25 9.72 -7.61
C LEU A 395 14.23 9.01 -8.51
N VAL A 396 13.04 8.77 -7.98
CA VAL A 396 11.86 8.39 -8.75
C VAL A 396 10.97 9.62 -8.92
N LYS A 397 10.76 10.05 -10.15
CA LYS A 397 9.95 11.22 -10.49
C LYS A 397 8.56 10.80 -10.97
N MET A 398 7.53 11.38 -10.36
CA MET A 398 6.12 11.20 -10.68
C MET A 398 5.69 12.18 -11.78
N PRO A 399 4.62 11.88 -12.56
CA PRO A 399 4.18 12.71 -13.69
C PRO A 399 3.37 13.95 -13.26
N PHE A 400 3.26 14.21 -11.96
CA PHE A 400 2.44 15.25 -11.34
C PHE A 400 3.07 15.72 -10.02
N LYS A 401 2.55 16.82 -9.46
CA LYS A 401 2.88 17.24 -8.08
C LYS A 401 2.25 16.28 -7.08
N ILE A 402 3.01 15.85 -6.08
CA ILE A 402 2.53 14.98 -5.01
C ILE A 402 1.68 15.78 -4.03
N ASN A 403 0.58 15.18 -3.56
CA ASN A 403 -0.35 15.73 -2.58
C ASN A 403 0.31 15.84 -1.20
N ASN A 404 1.03 16.94 -0.98
CA ASN A 404 1.75 17.21 0.28
C ASN A 404 0.84 17.48 1.49
N GLY A 405 -0.48 17.59 1.30
CA GLY A 405 -1.46 17.63 2.38
C GLY A 405 -1.89 16.26 2.88
N ARG A 406 -1.55 15.19 2.15
CA ARG A 406 -1.96 13.80 2.45
C ARG A 406 -0.79 12.80 2.44
N PHE A 407 0.36 13.19 1.92
CA PHE A 407 1.56 12.37 1.88
C PHE A 407 2.76 13.21 2.29
N PHE A 408 3.66 12.63 3.09
CA PHE A 408 4.88 13.32 3.46
C PHE A 408 5.83 13.42 2.25
N THR A 409 6.28 14.64 1.91
CA THR A 409 7.17 14.91 0.76
C THR A 409 8.54 15.47 1.16
N GLY A 410 8.76 15.74 2.47
CA GLY A 410 10.00 16.35 2.96
C GLY A 410 10.17 17.83 2.64
N THR A 411 9.14 18.47 2.06
CA THR A 411 9.15 19.89 1.72
C THR A 411 7.76 20.50 1.89
N ALA A 412 7.70 21.75 2.32
CA ALA A 412 6.43 22.49 2.42
C ALA A 412 5.87 22.87 1.04
N GLY A 413 6.73 22.94 0.01
CA GLY A 413 6.36 23.25 -1.36
C GLY A 413 5.89 22.02 -2.15
N ASP A 414 5.73 22.20 -3.45
CA ASP A 414 5.41 21.11 -4.36
C ASP A 414 6.64 20.23 -4.62
N SER A 415 6.44 18.92 -4.59
CA SER A 415 7.43 17.92 -4.99
C SER A 415 6.86 17.04 -6.10
N GLU A 416 7.72 16.59 -7.01
CA GLU A 416 7.42 15.57 -8.03
C GLU A 416 8.18 14.27 -7.75
N PHE A 417 8.93 14.19 -6.65
CA PHE A 417 9.78 13.05 -6.35
C PHE A 417 9.22 12.26 -5.17
N LEU A 418 9.18 10.93 -5.31
CA LEU A 418 8.99 10.06 -4.15
C LEU A 418 10.12 10.29 -3.15
N LEU A 419 9.87 10.04 -1.86
CA LEU A 419 10.86 10.31 -0.82
C LEU A 419 12.13 9.49 -1.10
N PRO A 420 13.30 10.13 -1.27
CA PRO A 420 14.56 9.44 -1.52
C PRO A 420 15.19 8.96 -0.21
N ILE A 421 14.36 8.37 0.64
CA ILE A 421 14.72 7.80 1.94
C ILE A 421 14.68 6.29 1.80
N ARG A 422 15.73 5.63 2.30
CA ARG A 422 15.76 4.18 2.47
C ARG A 422 14.91 3.80 3.68
N LYS A 423 14.06 2.77 3.54
CA LYS A 423 13.17 2.33 4.63
C LYS A 423 13.93 1.98 5.90
N GLU A 424 15.18 1.56 5.78
CA GLU A 424 16.09 1.22 6.89
C GLU A 424 16.28 2.35 7.90
N TYR A 425 16.00 3.61 7.54
CA TYR A 425 15.87 4.74 8.49
C TYR A 425 14.90 4.42 9.64
N PHE A 426 13.79 3.74 9.33
CA PHE A 426 12.75 3.41 10.32
C PHE A 426 13.12 2.27 11.27
N ASN A 427 14.30 1.66 11.12
CA ASN A 427 14.86 0.77 12.15
C ASN A 427 15.28 1.55 13.40
N PHE A 428 15.47 2.87 13.27
CA PHE A 428 16.03 3.74 14.32
C PHE A 428 15.11 4.90 14.71
N PHE A 429 14.22 5.31 13.81
CA PHE A 429 13.42 6.52 13.98
C PHE A 429 11.95 6.30 13.63
N ARG A 430 11.06 7.14 14.18
CA ARG A 430 9.62 7.15 13.84
C ARG A 430 9.33 8.07 12.66
N THR A 431 8.10 8.01 12.14
CA THR A 431 7.59 8.91 11.11
C THR A 431 7.64 10.39 11.52
N GLU A 432 7.40 10.70 12.79
CA GLU A 432 7.43 12.08 13.30
C GLU A 432 8.84 12.63 13.36
N ASP A 433 9.85 11.77 13.55
CA ASP A 433 11.25 12.17 13.51
C ASP A 433 11.66 12.58 12.10
N LEU A 434 11.21 11.82 11.09
CA LEU A 434 11.53 12.15 9.69
C LEU A 434 11.04 13.56 9.33
N GLN A 435 9.88 13.99 9.83
CA GLN A 435 9.35 15.34 9.61
C GLN A 435 10.26 16.44 10.17
N ARG A 436 10.99 16.16 11.26
CA ARG A 436 11.91 17.12 11.89
C ARG A 436 13.32 17.04 11.30
N GLN A 437 13.73 15.84 10.89
CA GLN A 437 15.11 15.55 10.50
C GLN A 437 15.35 15.70 8.99
N PHE A 438 14.34 15.47 8.16
CA PHE A 438 14.48 15.45 6.71
C PHE A 438 14.17 16.81 6.08
N GLY A 439 15.05 17.22 5.15
CA GLY A 439 14.85 18.38 4.29
C GLY A 439 15.07 18.00 2.83
N PHE A 440 14.20 18.51 1.97
CA PHE A 440 14.26 18.29 0.53
C PHE A 440 14.04 19.59 -0.24
N ARG A 441 15.02 20.00 -1.03
CA ARG A 441 14.99 21.28 -1.75
C ARG A 441 15.68 21.21 -3.11
N ALA A 442 15.29 22.09 -4.01
CA ALA A 442 15.96 22.29 -5.29
C ALA A 442 16.74 23.61 -5.29
N GLU A 443 17.89 23.62 -5.94
CA GLU A 443 18.73 24.80 -6.20
C GLU A 443 19.16 24.79 -7.66
N ASP A 444 19.18 25.97 -8.29
CA ASP A 444 19.78 26.14 -9.61
C ASP A 444 21.24 26.60 -9.44
N ARG A 445 22.17 25.84 -10.01
CA ARG A 445 23.62 26.16 -10.01
C ARG A 445 24.08 26.34 -11.45
N GLY A 446 23.94 27.58 -11.95
CA GLY A 446 24.19 27.89 -13.35
C GLY A 446 23.05 27.35 -14.23
N MET A 447 23.37 26.48 -15.20
CA MET A 447 22.38 25.79 -16.03
C MET A 447 21.88 24.47 -15.42
N ASP A 448 22.53 23.99 -14.36
CA ASP A 448 22.18 22.73 -13.73
C ASP A 448 21.14 22.94 -12.64
N ARG A 449 20.10 22.12 -12.66
CA ARG A 449 19.14 22.01 -11.57
C ARG A 449 19.55 20.88 -10.64
N ILE A 450 19.80 21.19 -9.38
CA ILE A 450 20.26 20.23 -8.36
C ILE A 450 19.19 20.08 -7.30
N VAL A 451 18.86 18.82 -6.97
CA VAL A 451 18.00 18.49 -5.84
C VAL A 451 18.88 18.01 -4.68
N ILE A 452 18.60 18.48 -3.47
CA ILE A 452 19.40 18.21 -2.28
C ILE A 452 18.49 17.59 -1.22
N ALA A 453 18.86 16.39 -0.78
CA ALA A 453 18.25 15.69 0.35
C ALA A 453 19.21 15.74 1.55
N THR A 454 18.70 16.16 2.70
CA THR A 454 19.45 16.23 3.97
C THR A 454 18.69 15.55 5.10
N LEU A 455 19.39 14.79 5.92
CA LEU A 455 18.90 14.21 7.17
C LEU A 455 19.78 14.67 8.34
N GLN A 456 19.18 15.29 9.35
CA GLN A 456 19.86 15.68 10.58
C GLN A 456 19.75 14.55 11.61
N ILE A 457 20.79 13.73 11.73
CA ILE A 457 20.78 12.54 12.61
C ILE A 457 21.24 12.92 14.01
N PRO A 458 20.42 12.72 15.05
CA PRO A 458 20.78 13.08 16.42
C PRO A 458 21.83 12.13 17.00
N ILE A 459 22.82 12.71 17.68
CA ILE A 459 23.89 12.03 18.41
C ILE A 459 23.92 12.53 19.87
N LYS A 460 24.80 11.99 20.71
CA LYS A 460 24.95 12.40 22.12
C LYS A 460 25.14 13.92 22.27
N ASN A 461 24.84 14.42 23.47
CA ASN A 461 25.01 15.81 23.86
C ASN A 461 24.18 16.82 23.03
N ASN A 462 23.01 16.39 22.55
CA ASN A 462 22.07 17.20 21.77
C ASN A 462 22.70 17.80 20.48
N ARG A 463 23.59 17.02 19.86
CA ARG A 463 24.26 17.38 18.60
C ARG A 463 23.66 16.58 17.45
N THR A 464 23.91 17.00 16.21
CA THR A 464 23.48 16.27 15.01
C THR A 464 24.63 16.08 14.03
N ILE A 465 24.52 15.04 13.20
CA ILE A 465 25.35 14.81 12.01
C ILE A 465 24.46 14.93 10.78
N GLU A 466 24.87 15.73 9.81
CA GLU A 466 24.13 15.88 8.55
C GLU A 466 24.51 14.77 7.57
N PHE A 467 23.53 13.96 7.19
CA PHE A 467 23.61 13.07 6.04
C PHE A 467 23.05 13.79 4.82
N ARG A 468 23.84 13.91 3.76
CA ARG A 468 23.52 14.78 2.61
C ARG A 468 23.80 14.09 1.28
N LYS A 469 22.86 14.17 0.35
CA LYS A 469 23.04 13.72 -1.03
C LYS A 469 22.51 14.78 -2.02
N GLU A 470 23.31 15.05 -3.05
CA GLU A 470 22.96 15.95 -4.15
C GLU A 470 22.67 15.13 -5.42
N TYR A 471 21.59 15.48 -6.09
CA TYR A 471 21.10 14.85 -7.32
C TYR A 471 21.11 15.90 -8.43
N ASN A 472 22.06 15.79 -9.36
CA ASN A 472 22.13 16.68 -10.53
C ASN A 472 21.16 16.17 -11.60
N LEU A 473 20.08 16.92 -11.85
CA LEU A 473 19.02 16.53 -12.78
C LEU A 473 19.45 16.60 -14.26
N SER A 474 20.55 17.28 -14.57
CA SER A 474 21.13 17.30 -15.93
C SER A 474 21.73 15.94 -16.33
N ARG A 475 21.93 15.03 -15.36
CA ARG A 475 22.44 13.68 -15.58
C ARG A 475 21.28 12.67 -15.69
N PRO A 476 21.06 12.03 -16.86
CA PRO A 476 19.90 11.17 -17.10
C PRO A 476 19.75 9.99 -16.14
N GLU A 477 20.84 9.46 -15.61
CA GLU A 477 20.88 8.34 -14.67
C GLU A 477 20.41 8.73 -13.26
N THR A 478 20.41 10.01 -12.91
CA THR A 478 20.06 10.47 -11.56
C THR A 478 18.58 10.28 -11.25
N VAL A 479 17.73 10.35 -12.28
CA VAL A 479 16.28 10.31 -12.15
C VAL A 479 15.68 9.31 -13.11
N LEU A 480 14.69 8.56 -12.63
CA LEU A 480 13.80 7.74 -13.45
C LEU A 480 12.39 8.34 -13.40
N ASP A 481 11.88 8.71 -14.58
CA ASP A 481 10.48 9.09 -14.73
C ASP A 481 9.60 7.84 -14.61
N PHE A 482 8.79 7.79 -13.55
CA PHE A 482 7.79 6.77 -13.36
C PHE A 482 6.42 7.36 -13.68
N ARG A 483 6.00 7.22 -14.95
CA ARG A 483 4.69 7.68 -15.43
C ARG A 483 3.57 6.77 -14.89
N ALA A 484 3.35 6.84 -13.59
CA ALA A 484 2.34 6.10 -12.88
C ALA A 484 1.64 6.99 -11.84
N GLY A 485 0.49 6.54 -11.35
CA GLY A 485 -0.30 7.24 -10.35
C GLY A 485 -0.93 6.28 -9.37
N MET A 486 -1.28 6.77 -8.19
CA MET A 486 -1.77 5.94 -7.09
C MET A 486 -2.97 6.57 -6.41
N ALA A 487 -3.93 5.75 -5.99
CA ALA A 487 -5.09 6.16 -5.22
C ALA A 487 -5.35 5.17 -4.08
N PHE A 488 -5.71 5.68 -2.89
CA PHE A 488 -5.79 4.94 -1.65
C PHE A 488 -7.22 5.00 -1.09
N PHE A 489 -7.81 3.85 -0.77
CA PHE A 489 -9.17 3.75 -0.22
C PHE A 489 -9.26 2.61 0.84
N PRO A 490 -9.81 2.85 2.04
CA PRO A 490 -10.14 4.16 2.58
C PRO A 490 -8.89 4.94 2.99
N PHE A 491 -9.01 6.26 3.20
CA PHE A 491 -7.90 7.12 3.64
C PHE A 491 -7.96 7.50 5.13
N TYR A 492 -8.13 6.52 6.00
CA TYR A 492 -8.04 6.68 7.46
C TYR A 492 -7.35 5.46 8.08
N ARG A 493 -6.85 5.60 9.31
CA ARG A 493 -6.29 4.50 10.11
C ARG A 493 -6.91 4.46 11.49
N ILE A 494 -7.44 3.31 11.86
CA ILE A 494 -7.99 3.08 13.21
C ILE A 494 -6.86 2.64 14.14
N THR A 495 -6.67 3.40 15.21
CA THR A 495 -5.67 3.17 16.27
C THR A 495 -6.31 2.92 17.64
N VAL A 496 -7.64 2.97 17.73
CA VAL A 496 -8.42 2.57 18.92
C VAL A 496 -7.94 1.19 19.40
N PRO A 497 -7.68 0.98 20.70
CA PRO A 497 -7.25 -0.31 21.26
C PRO A 497 -8.45 -1.28 21.36
N ASP A 498 -9.02 -1.64 20.22
CA ASP A 498 -10.10 -2.60 20.07
C ASP A 498 -9.79 -3.52 18.88
N THR A 499 -9.71 -4.82 19.11
CA THR A 499 -9.29 -5.80 18.10
C THR A 499 -10.26 -5.89 16.92
N TYR A 500 -11.56 -5.74 17.18
CA TYR A 500 -12.57 -5.71 16.12
C TYR A 500 -12.42 -4.45 15.25
N LEU A 501 -12.34 -3.27 15.85
CA LEU A 501 -12.19 -2.02 15.09
C LEU A 501 -10.86 -1.97 14.34
N GLN A 502 -9.76 -2.46 14.93
CA GLN A 502 -8.48 -2.56 14.24
C GLN A 502 -8.51 -3.53 13.05
N SER A 503 -9.33 -4.58 13.09
CA SER A 503 -9.53 -5.53 11.98
C SER A 503 -10.18 -4.88 10.75
N LEU A 504 -10.84 -3.73 10.92
CA LEU A 504 -11.43 -2.95 9.82
C LEU A 504 -10.39 -2.12 9.06
N ASN A 505 -9.13 -2.09 9.48
CA ASN A 505 -8.02 -1.48 8.74
C ASN A 505 -7.68 -2.30 7.49
N GLN A 506 -8.51 -2.23 6.46
CA GLN A 506 -8.29 -2.90 5.18
C GLN A 506 -8.30 -1.87 4.06
N TYR A 507 -7.29 -1.91 3.19
CA TYR A 507 -7.07 -0.89 2.17
C TYR A 507 -7.02 -1.51 0.78
N THR A 508 -7.55 -0.78 -0.20
CA THR A 508 -7.30 -1.01 -1.61
C THR A 508 -6.47 0.16 -2.14
N VAL A 509 -5.29 -0.15 -2.69
CA VAL A 509 -4.44 0.83 -3.36
C VAL A 509 -4.49 0.57 -4.86
N MET A 510 -5.10 1.49 -5.59
CA MET A 510 -5.07 1.50 -7.05
C MET A 510 -3.72 2.05 -7.51
N LEU A 511 -3.11 1.39 -8.49
CA LEU A 511 -1.94 1.89 -9.22
C LEU A 511 -2.25 1.88 -10.71
N VAL A 512 -2.11 3.05 -11.35
CA VAL A 512 -2.21 3.22 -12.79
C VAL A 512 -0.81 3.35 -13.34
N ASP A 513 -0.40 2.43 -14.20
CA ASP A 513 0.91 2.43 -14.84
C ASP A 513 0.77 2.76 -16.33
N ALA A 514 1.34 3.89 -16.75
CA ALA A 514 1.50 4.29 -18.13
C ALA A 514 2.98 4.47 -18.51
N SER A 515 3.90 3.88 -17.73
CA SER A 515 5.33 3.91 -18.00
C SER A 515 5.66 3.06 -19.23
N GLN A 516 6.74 3.43 -19.92
CA GLN A 516 7.35 2.58 -20.93
C GLN A 516 8.09 1.41 -20.26
N ASP A 517 8.50 0.41 -21.03
CA ASP A 517 9.21 -0.77 -20.52
C ASP A 517 10.56 -0.45 -19.84
N ASN A 518 11.10 0.75 -20.07
CA ASN A 518 12.38 1.21 -19.50
C ASN A 518 12.39 1.34 -17.96
N ALA A 519 11.23 1.43 -17.29
CA ALA A 519 11.13 1.45 -15.83
C ALA A 519 11.09 0.04 -15.21
N SER A 520 10.93 -1.01 -16.05
CA SER A 520 10.81 -2.42 -15.64
C SER A 520 9.81 -2.66 -14.51
N PHE A 521 8.72 -1.90 -14.47
CA PHE A 521 7.69 -2.04 -13.44
C PHE A 521 7.04 -3.42 -13.50
N ARG A 522 6.94 -4.09 -12.35
CA ARG A 522 6.29 -5.39 -12.20
C ARG A 522 5.40 -5.37 -10.97
N ALA A 523 4.09 -5.43 -11.16
CA ALA A 523 3.13 -5.28 -10.07
C ALA A 523 3.40 -6.22 -8.87
N GLY A 524 3.79 -7.47 -9.10
CA GLY A 524 4.08 -8.42 -8.03
C GLY A 524 5.36 -8.18 -7.22
N THR A 525 6.29 -7.32 -7.68
CA THR A 525 7.60 -7.15 -7.02
C THR A 525 8.04 -5.69 -6.84
N SER A 526 7.47 -4.76 -7.60
CA SER A 526 7.83 -3.34 -7.60
C SER A 526 7.15 -2.54 -6.50
N VAL A 527 6.13 -3.10 -5.84
CA VAL A 527 5.41 -2.44 -4.74
C VAL A 527 5.44 -3.35 -3.52
N LYS A 528 5.81 -2.78 -2.38
CA LYS A 528 5.77 -3.45 -1.08
C LYS A 528 5.21 -2.53 0.00
N PHE A 529 4.48 -3.11 0.95
CA PHE A 529 3.89 -2.40 2.08
C PHE A 529 4.55 -2.89 3.36
N TYR A 530 4.79 -1.99 4.32
CA TYR A 530 5.46 -2.34 5.57
C TYR A 530 4.76 -1.70 6.77
N GLN A 531 4.77 -2.42 7.90
CA GLN A 531 4.73 -1.80 9.21
C GLN A 531 6.16 -1.52 9.69
N LEU A 532 6.39 -0.41 10.40
CA LEU A 532 7.74 0.00 10.80
C LEU A 532 8.51 -1.10 11.57
N PRO A 533 7.92 -1.82 12.55
CA PRO A 533 8.64 -2.88 13.27
C PRO A 533 9.12 -4.04 12.38
N GLN A 534 8.54 -4.23 11.19
CA GLN A 534 8.86 -5.34 10.28
C GLN A 534 9.97 -4.99 9.28
N VAL A 535 10.38 -3.72 9.22
CA VAL A 535 11.43 -3.23 8.31
C VAL A 535 12.78 -3.86 8.63
N ILE A 536 13.14 -4.02 9.92
CA ILE A 536 14.43 -4.58 10.35
C ILE A 536 14.62 -6.02 9.85
N THR A 537 13.55 -6.80 9.79
CA THR A 537 13.55 -8.16 9.23
C THR A 537 13.34 -8.20 7.72
N ASN A 538 13.19 -7.05 7.06
CA ASN A 538 12.81 -6.90 5.66
C ASN A 538 11.58 -7.75 5.28
N GLN A 539 10.60 -7.84 6.18
CA GLN A 539 9.37 -8.60 5.97
C GLN A 539 8.25 -7.63 5.57
N PRO A 540 7.93 -7.51 4.26
CA PRO A 540 6.75 -6.76 3.84
C PRO A 540 5.47 -7.47 4.29
N LEU A 541 4.38 -6.71 4.35
CA LEU A 541 3.05 -7.28 4.49
C LEU A 541 2.77 -8.26 3.35
N ASN A 542 2.06 -9.35 3.67
CA ASN A 542 1.61 -10.31 2.69
C ASN A 542 0.45 -9.73 1.87
N VAL A 543 0.78 -9.02 0.80
CA VAL A 543 -0.18 -8.46 -0.16
C VAL A 543 -0.09 -9.27 -1.45
N PRO A 544 -1.17 -9.95 -1.87
CA PRO A 544 -1.18 -10.71 -3.12
C PRO A 544 -0.78 -9.84 -4.31
N ALA A 545 0.03 -10.40 -5.21
CA ALA A 545 0.38 -9.73 -6.46
C ALA A 545 -0.88 -9.52 -7.31
N PRO A 546 -1.22 -8.28 -7.70
CA PRO A 546 -2.41 -8.05 -8.49
C PRO A 546 -2.17 -8.37 -9.98
N ASP A 547 -3.18 -8.97 -10.61
CA ASP A 547 -3.28 -9.00 -12.06
C ASP A 547 -3.66 -7.61 -12.61
N HIS A 548 -3.42 -7.39 -13.90
CA HIS A 548 -3.96 -6.20 -14.57
C HIS A 548 -5.49 -6.31 -14.60
N ARG A 549 -6.19 -5.28 -14.10
CA ARG A 549 -7.63 -5.13 -14.32
C ARG A 549 -7.86 -4.72 -15.77
N THR A 550 -7.36 -3.53 -16.13
CA THR A 550 -7.31 -3.04 -17.49
C THR A 550 -5.86 -3.11 -17.98
N PRO A 551 -5.58 -3.77 -19.12
CA PRO A 551 -4.24 -3.82 -19.69
C PRO A 551 -3.90 -2.52 -20.44
N LYS A 552 -2.60 -2.28 -20.64
CA LYS A 552 -2.11 -1.24 -21.57
C LYS A 552 -2.55 -1.60 -23.00
N SER A 553 -3.19 -0.66 -23.68
CA SER A 553 -3.62 -0.79 -25.07
C SER A 553 -3.69 0.59 -25.73
N ASP A 554 -3.82 0.66 -27.06
CA ASP A 554 -3.98 1.92 -27.79
C ASP A 554 -5.21 2.72 -27.33
N ILE A 555 -6.25 2.05 -26.83
CA ILE A 555 -7.50 2.67 -26.35
C ILE A 555 -7.34 3.19 -24.92
N THR A 556 -6.66 2.43 -24.05
CA THR A 556 -6.59 2.70 -22.61
C THR A 556 -5.40 3.57 -22.22
N GLY A 557 -4.29 3.49 -22.96
CA GLY A 557 -3.05 4.24 -22.71
C GLY A 557 -2.28 3.87 -21.43
N ALA A 558 -2.90 3.13 -20.51
CA ALA A 558 -2.35 2.74 -19.21
C ALA A 558 -2.93 1.39 -18.74
N ALA A 559 -2.22 0.72 -17.83
CA ALA A 559 -2.72 -0.44 -17.09
C ALA A 559 -3.15 -0.05 -15.67
N SER A 560 -4.14 -0.76 -15.12
CA SER A 560 -4.61 -0.58 -13.73
C SER A 560 -4.38 -1.84 -12.89
N TYR A 561 -3.93 -1.65 -11.65
CA TYR A 561 -3.65 -2.69 -10.66
C TYR A 561 -4.25 -2.31 -9.30
N TYR A 562 -4.69 -3.31 -8.52
CA TYR A 562 -5.37 -3.08 -7.24
C TYR A 562 -4.77 -3.94 -6.13
N TYR A 563 -3.97 -3.32 -5.27
CA TYR A 563 -3.36 -3.99 -4.14
C TYR A 563 -4.34 -4.04 -2.96
N LYS A 564 -4.72 -5.25 -2.55
CA LYS A 564 -5.58 -5.52 -1.39
C LYS A 564 -4.71 -5.67 -0.15
N VAL A 565 -4.54 -4.58 0.61
CA VAL A 565 -3.73 -4.56 1.83
C VAL A 565 -4.60 -4.95 3.02
N PRO A 566 -4.39 -6.12 3.65
CA PRO A 566 -5.36 -6.72 4.58
C PRO A 566 -5.32 -6.12 5.99
N GLN A 567 -4.35 -5.23 6.27
CA GLN A 567 -4.13 -4.64 7.59
C GLN A 567 -3.51 -3.23 7.47
N ALA A 568 -3.42 -2.52 8.59
CA ALA A 568 -2.73 -1.22 8.67
C ALA A 568 -1.27 -1.32 8.23
N PHE A 569 -0.81 -0.33 7.47
CA PHE A 569 0.57 -0.16 7.03
C PHE A 569 1.05 1.27 7.31
N ASP A 570 2.37 1.45 7.41
CA ASP A 570 3.00 2.74 7.71
C ASP A 570 3.62 3.38 6.46
N LEU A 571 4.19 2.56 5.57
CA LEU A 571 4.82 3.02 4.34
C LEU A 571 4.60 2.04 3.18
N MET A 572 4.71 2.58 1.97
CA MET A 572 4.75 1.85 0.72
C MET A 572 6.09 2.13 0.03
N GLU A 573 6.82 1.08 -0.34
CA GLU A 573 8.07 1.15 -1.11
C GLU A 573 7.77 0.88 -2.58
N VAL A 574 8.27 1.75 -3.46
CA VAL A 574 8.28 1.56 -4.90
C VAL A 574 9.70 1.20 -5.33
N LYS A 575 9.87 0.09 -6.03
CA LYS A 575 11.16 -0.41 -6.56
C LYS A 575 11.07 -0.62 -8.07
N LEU A 576 11.92 0.11 -8.79
CA LEU A 576 12.05 0.10 -10.24
C LEU A 576 13.48 -0.24 -10.63
N GLU A 577 13.70 -0.54 -11.91
CA GLU A 577 15.02 -0.85 -12.43
C GLU A 577 15.19 -0.34 -13.86
N ARG A 578 16.34 0.26 -14.16
CA ARG A 578 16.74 0.65 -15.51
C ARG A 578 18.20 0.31 -15.74
N ASN A 579 18.49 -0.53 -16.75
CA ASN A 579 19.84 -0.97 -17.11
C ASN A 579 20.61 -1.58 -15.92
N GLY A 580 19.94 -2.39 -15.08
CA GLY A 580 20.53 -2.99 -13.88
C GLY A 580 20.71 -2.04 -12.69
N MET A 581 20.39 -0.75 -12.83
CA MET A 581 20.42 0.21 -11.72
C MET A 581 19.06 0.24 -11.00
N PRO A 582 19.02 0.03 -9.67
CA PRO A 582 17.78 0.08 -8.90
C PRO A 582 17.39 1.52 -8.56
N TYR A 583 16.11 1.85 -8.74
CA TYR A 583 15.52 3.12 -8.32
C TYR A 583 14.46 2.81 -7.27
N ARG A 584 14.51 3.50 -6.14
CA ARG A 584 13.59 3.29 -5.02
C ARG A 584 13.07 4.61 -4.51
N GLY A 585 11.85 4.59 -3.99
CA GLY A 585 11.25 5.73 -3.33
C GLY A 585 10.13 5.30 -2.41
N LEU A 586 9.93 6.04 -1.33
CA LEU A 586 8.86 5.77 -0.37
C LEU A 586 7.67 6.69 -0.59
N VAL A 587 6.49 6.12 -0.37
CA VAL A 587 5.22 6.83 -0.21
C VAL A 587 4.80 6.64 1.25
N LEU A 588 4.67 7.76 1.97
CA LEU A 588 4.25 7.79 3.37
C LEU A 588 2.88 8.48 3.47
N PRO A 589 1.77 7.72 3.51
CA PRO A 589 0.44 8.28 3.67
C PRO A 589 0.26 8.92 5.06
N GLN A 590 -0.31 10.11 5.10
CA GLN A 590 -0.76 10.79 6.32
C GLN A 590 -2.24 10.51 6.53
N PHE A 591 -2.55 9.28 6.92
CA PHE A 591 -3.93 8.84 7.16
C PHE A 591 -4.63 9.70 8.21
N THR A 592 -5.93 9.90 8.03
CA THR A 592 -6.79 10.41 9.09
C THR A 592 -6.81 9.41 10.26
N ILE A 593 -6.29 9.79 11.43
CA ILE A 593 -6.15 8.88 12.58
C ILE A 593 -7.46 8.81 13.38
N ILE A 594 -8.10 7.65 13.43
CA ILE A 594 -9.26 7.37 14.28
C ILE A 594 -8.76 6.73 15.58
N ASP A 595 -8.61 7.53 16.62
CA ASP A 595 -8.03 7.17 17.93
C ASP A 595 -9.09 7.01 19.04
N GLN A 596 -10.35 7.37 18.75
CA GLN A 596 -11.47 7.27 19.67
C GLN A 596 -12.58 6.38 19.11
N ARG A 597 -13.31 5.69 19.99
CA ARG A 597 -14.55 4.98 19.60
C ARG A 597 -15.61 5.99 19.20
N GLY A 598 -16.32 5.71 18.11
CA GLY A 598 -17.54 6.43 17.77
C GLY A 598 -18.65 6.13 18.78
N TYR A 599 -19.60 7.07 18.90
CA TYR A 599 -20.69 7.00 19.88
C TYR A 599 -22.06 7.29 19.26
N LYS A 600 -22.13 7.79 18.02
CA LYS A 600 -23.40 8.10 17.35
C LYS A 600 -23.91 6.85 16.64
N PRO A 601 -25.07 6.28 17.01
CA PRO A 601 -25.70 5.27 16.16
C PRO A 601 -26.25 5.91 14.89
N PHE A 602 -26.09 5.21 13.77
CA PHE A 602 -26.62 5.58 12.46
C PHE A 602 -27.69 4.56 12.02
N THR A 603 -28.66 5.03 11.25
CA THR A 603 -29.58 4.16 10.50
C THR A 603 -29.47 4.52 9.03
N PHE A 604 -29.13 3.54 8.20
CA PHE A 604 -29.09 3.65 6.74
C PHE A 604 -30.21 2.84 6.12
N ALA A 605 -30.89 3.40 5.12
CA ALA A 605 -31.84 2.69 4.28
C ALA A 605 -31.37 2.69 2.82
N ILE A 606 -31.34 1.49 2.23
CA ILE A 606 -30.91 1.27 0.85
C ILE A 606 -32.12 0.88 0.00
N ASP A 607 -32.58 1.80 -0.85
CA ASP A 607 -33.54 1.50 -1.90
C ASP A 607 -32.80 0.95 -3.12
N PHE A 608 -32.60 -0.36 -3.17
CA PHE A 608 -32.00 -1.08 -4.29
C PHE A 608 -33.00 -1.18 -5.45
N GLY A 609 -33.03 -0.15 -6.29
CA GLY A 609 -33.99 -0.05 -7.41
C GLY A 609 -33.49 -0.70 -8.70
N THR A 610 -34.42 -0.94 -9.62
CA THR A 610 -34.18 -1.54 -10.95
C THR A 610 -33.19 -0.74 -11.80
N SER A 611 -33.43 0.57 -11.96
CA SER A 611 -32.58 1.46 -12.76
C SER A 611 -31.66 2.32 -11.89
N ASN A 612 -32.14 2.70 -10.70
CA ASN A 612 -31.40 3.57 -9.78
C ASN A 612 -31.54 3.12 -8.33
N THR A 613 -30.44 3.27 -7.59
CA THR A 613 -30.36 3.00 -6.16
C THR A 613 -30.23 4.31 -5.39
N HIS A 614 -30.92 4.44 -4.26
CA HIS A 614 -30.78 5.57 -3.34
C HIS A 614 -30.37 5.08 -1.95
N VAL A 615 -29.50 5.83 -1.27
CA VAL A 615 -29.09 5.56 0.11
C VAL A 615 -29.36 6.80 0.94
N ALA A 616 -30.25 6.66 1.92
CA ALA A 616 -30.57 7.70 2.89
C ALA A 616 -30.08 7.29 4.28
N PHE A 617 -29.76 8.26 5.12
CA PHE A 617 -29.35 8.00 6.49
C PHE A 617 -29.82 9.07 7.48
N ALA A 618 -29.92 8.69 8.73
CA ALA A 618 -30.03 9.60 9.86
C ALA A 618 -29.10 9.12 10.99
N ASP A 619 -28.58 10.06 11.77
CA ASP A 619 -27.86 9.77 13.00
C ASP A 619 -28.67 10.24 14.23
N SER A 620 -28.32 9.72 15.40
CA SER A 620 -28.99 10.08 16.68
C SER A 620 -29.02 11.57 17.02
N THR A 621 -28.16 12.40 16.41
CA THR A 621 -28.09 13.84 16.66
C THR A 621 -29.01 14.65 15.74
N MET A 622 -29.59 14.02 14.72
CA MET A 622 -30.49 14.69 13.78
C MET A 622 -31.89 14.99 14.37
N GLY A 623 -32.28 14.34 15.48
CA GLY A 623 -33.59 14.59 16.11
C GLY A 623 -34.76 14.42 15.12
N ASN A 624 -35.56 15.48 14.91
CA ASN A 624 -36.68 15.50 13.97
C ASN A 624 -36.30 15.99 12.55
N ALA A 625 -35.00 16.13 12.22
CA ALA A 625 -34.58 16.53 10.88
C ALA A 625 -34.83 15.41 9.87
N ASP A 626 -35.05 15.79 8.61
CA ASP A 626 -35.22 14.83 7.51
C ASP A 626 -33.94 13.98 7.33
N PRO A 627 -34.08 12.69 7.01
CA PRO A 627 -32.95 11.86 6.60
C PRO A 627 -32.22 12.47 5.39
N LYS A 628 -30.90 12.30 5.34
CA LYS A 628 -30.02 12.88 4.33
C LYS A 628 -29.55 11.82 3.32
N PRO A 629 -29.32 12.20 2.05
CA PRO A 629 -28.66 11.31 1.10
C PRO A 629 -27.21 11.04 1.52
N LEU A 630 -26.68 9.87 1.17
CA LEU A 630 -25.25 9.58 1.37
C LEU A 630 -24.38 10.45 0.46
N THR A 631 -23.57 11.32 1.08
CA THR A 631 -22.64 12.23 0.40
C THR A 631 -21.21 12.02 0.87
N ILE A 632 -20.25 12.45 0.06
CA ILE A 632 -18.82 12.45 0.34
C ILE A 632 -18.26 13.79 -0.16
N SER A 633 -17.62 14.58 0.70
CA SER A 633 -16.98 15.83 0.31
C SER A 633 -15.65 16.04 1.02
N ASP A 634 -14.91 17.05 0.56
CA ASP A 634 -13.71 17.57 1.23
C ASP A 634 -14.04 18.64 2.29
N ASP A 635 -15.32 18.81 2.63
CA ASP A 635 -15.74 19.72 3.69
C ASP A 635 -15.27 19.19 5.04
N LYS A 636 -14.67 20.07 5.86
CA LYS A 636 -14.27 19.71 7.21
C LYS A 636 -15.49 19.56 8.10
N VAL A 637 -15.83 18.33 8.42
CA VAL A 637 -16.84 17.97 9.41
C VAL A 637 -16.15 17.55 10.72
N ASN A 638 -16.94 17.23 11.76
CA ASN A 638 -16.55 16.63 13.06
C ASN A 638 -15.03 16.50 13.34
N LEU A 639 -14.50 17.21 14.35
CA LEU A 639 -13.06 17.28 14.69
C LEU A 639 -12.19 18.02 13.66
N ASN A 640 -12.79 18.85 12.80
CA ASN A 640 -12.11 19.68 11.81
C ASN A 640 -11.34 18.86 10.75
N ARG A 641 -11.94 17.73 10.33
CA ARG A 641 -11.41 16.79 9.34
C ARG A 641 -12.45 16.56 8.26
N ASP A 642 -12.01 16.36 7.02
CA ASP A 642 -12.93 16.07 5.92
C ASP A 642 -13.39 14.61 5.88
N GLU A 643 -14.37 14.36 5.01
CA GLU A 643 -14.99 13.04 4.81
C GLU A 643 -14.42 12.29 3.61
N LEU A 644 -13.27 12.70 3.05
CA LEU A 644 -12.70 12.04 1.89
C LEU A 644 -12.36 10.59 2.22
N GLN A 645 -13.01 9.69 1.49
CA GLN A 645 -12.78 8.25 1.66
C GLN A 645 -11.66 7.76 0.74
N MET A 646 -11.52 8.36 -0.45
CA MET A 646 -10.48 8.03 -1.42
C MET A 646 -9.58 9.25 -1.63
N VAL A 647 -8.25 9.03 -1.61
CA VAL A 647 -7.26 10.09 -1.83
C VAL A 647 -6.23 9.63 -2.85
N THR A 648 -5.90 10.50 -3.80
CA THR A 648 -4.88 10.26 -4.81
C THR A 648 -3.52 10.83 -4.40
N LEU A 649 -2.45 10.23 -4.91
CA LEU A 649 -1.08 10.72 -4.72
C LEU A 649 -0.85 12.06 -5.45
N ASN A 650 -1.56 12.33 -6.56
CA ASN A 650 -1.50 13.62 -7.22
C ASN A 650 -2.19 14.71 -6.41
N LYS A 651 -1.58 15.89 -6.37
CA LYS A 651 -2.09 17.04 -5.63
C LYS A 651 -3.37 17.56 -6.28
N PRO A 652 -4.47 17.75 -5.52
CA PRO A 652 -5.67 18.39 -6.05
C PRO A 652 -5.33 19.80 -6.57
N TYR A 653 -6.05 20.24 -7.59
CA TYR A 653 -5.84 21.54 -8.19
C TYR A 653 -6.76 22.58 -7.55
N ASP A 654 -6.19 23.69 -7.08
CA ASP A 654 -6.92 24.79 -6.41
C ASP A 654 -6.84 26.11 -7.22
N GLY A 655 -6.63 26.03 -8.54
CA GLY A 655 -6.55 27.23 -9.39
C GLY A 655 -7.91 27.81 -9.82
N TYR A 656 -7.87 28.85 -10.64
CA TYR A 656 -9.06 29.64 -11.01
C TYR A 656 -10.13 28.86 -11.82
N GLU A 657 -9.79 27.70 -12.39
CA GLU A 657 -10.73 26.86 -13.15
C GLU A 657 -11.68 26.05 -12.26
N VAL A 658 -11.34 25.92 -10.97
CA VAL A 658 -12.15 25.21 -9.98
C VAL A 658 -13.41 26.00 -9.67
N LYS A 659 -14.58 25.44 -10.00
CA LYS A 659 -15.89 26.04 -9.71
C LYS A 659 -16.64 25.30 -8.61
N SER A 660 -16.21 24.08 -8.29
CA SER A 660 -16.82 23.20 -7.29
C SER A 660 -15.77 22.35 -6.57
N PRO A 661 -16.10 21.78 -5.40
CA PRO A 661 -15.26 20.76 -4.76
C PRO A 661 -14.86 19.60 -5.69
N TYR A 662 -15.79 19.12 -6.52
CA TYR A 662 -15.51 18.06 -7.50
C TYR A 662 -14.38 18.41 -8.48
N ASP A 663 -14.35 19.65 -8.99
CA ASP A 663 -13.36 20.09 -9.97
C ASP A 663 -11.92 19.95 -9.44
N ARG A 664 -11.71 20.18 -8.13
CA ARG A 664 -10.38 20.10 -7.49
C ARG A 664 -9.70 18.75 -7.71
N TYR A 665 -10.50 17.69 -7.78
CA TYR A 665 -10.02 16.31 -7.85
C TYR A 665 -10.11 15.70 -9.25
N HIS A 666 -10.74 16.39 -10.21
CA HIS A 666 -11.04 15.83 -11.53
C HIS A 666 -10.34 16.57 -12.69
N LEU A 667 -9.95 17.83 -12.51
CA LEU A 667 -9.34 18.61 -13.59
C LEU A 667 -8.01 17.97 -14.06
N LYS A 668 -7.86 17.84 -15.39
CA LYS A 668 -6.70 17.20 -16.05
C LYS A 668 -5.35 17.76 -15.58
N VAL A 669 -5.28 19.05 -15.26
CA VAL A 669 -4.07 19.71 -14.76
C VAL A 669 -3.52 19.07 -13.47
N SER A 670 -4.38 18.53 -12.61
CA SER A 670 -3.99 17.83 -11.38
C SER A 670 -3.21 16.54 -11.67
N TYR A 671 -3.48 15.89 -12.81
CA TYR A 671 -2.87 14.62 -13.19
C TYR A 671 -1.58 14.76 -14.01
N GLY A 672 -1.17 16.00 -14.33
CA GLY A 672 0.06 16.28 -15.07
C GLY A 672 0.15 15.49 -16.37
N GLN A 673 1.18 14.66 -16.52
CA GLN A 673 1.42 13.83 -17.72
C GLN A 673 0.68 12.48 -17.70
N LEU A 674 -0.27 12.27 -16.78
CA LEU A 674 -1.05 11.02 -16.65
C LEU A 674 -2.57 11.26 -16.67
N PRO A 675 -3.14 11.91 -17.71
CA PRO A 675 -4.58 12.15 -17.79
C PRO A 675 -5.43 10.87 -17.83
N GLU A 676 -4.87 9.72 -18.20
CA GLU A 676 -5.56 8.43 -18.23
C GLU A 676 -6.02 7.96 -16.85
N MET A 677 -5.31 8.36 -15.79
CA MET A 677 -5.65 7.99 -14.40
C MET A 677 -7.01 8.53 -13.99
N GLU A 678 -7.37 9.75 -14.42
CA GLU A 678 -8.66 10.38 -14.14
C GLU A 678 -9.81 9.48 -14.64
N ARG A 679 -9.77 9.10 -15.92
CA ARG A 679 -10.77 8.24 -16.55
C ARG A 679 -10.84 6.86 -15.88
N LEU A 680 -9.69 6.27 -15.57
CA LEU A 680 -9.62 4.98 -14.89
C LEU A 680 -10.19 5.05 -13.47
N ILE A 681 -9.99 6.14 -12.72
CA ILE A 681 -10.62 6.31 -11.41
C ILE A 681 -12.15 6.34 -11.54
N ARG A 682 -12.70 7.13 -12.49
CA ARG A 682 -14.16 7.21 -12.69
C ARG A 682 -14.80 5.89 -13.08
N ARG A 683 -14.13 5.10 -13.94
CA ARG A 683 -14.64 3.80 -14.41
C ARG A 683 -14.35 2.68 -13.42
N GLU A 684 -13.20 2.71 -12.78
CA GLU A 684 -12.59 1.56 -12.12
C GLU A 684 -12.25 1.78 -10.62
N PHE A 685 -12.69 2.86 -9.99
CA PHE A 685 -12.51 3.04 -8.54
C PHE A 685 -13.60 3.90 -7.87
N MET A 686 -13.36 4.31 -6.63
CA MET A 686 -14.27 5.14 -5.85
C MET A 686 -14.13 6.63 -6.23
N PRO A 687 -15.23 7.37 -6.50
CA PRO A 687 -15.17 8.81 -6.65
C PRO A 687 -14.68 9.51 -5.38
N SER A 688 -13.88 10.58 -5.52
CA SER A 688 -13.44 11.39 -4.38
C SER A 688 -14.60 12.17 -3.75
N ILE A 689 -15.53 12.68 -4.58
CA ILE A 689 -16.66 13.53 -4.17
C ILE A 689 -17.96 12.92 -4.69
N ILE A 690 -18.96 12.82 -3.82
CA ILE A 690 -20.32 12.36 -4.13
C ILE A 690 -21.33 13.35 -3.54
N GLY A 691 -22.20 13.91 -4.39
CA GLY A 691 -23.22 14.90 -4.00
C GLY A 691 -23.33 16.03 -5.01
N ARG A 692 -24.55 16.34 -5.45
CA ARG A 692 -24.82 17.39 -6.46
C ARG A 692 -24.50 18.78 -5.91
N GLU A 693 -24.71 18.98 -4.62
CA GLU A 693 -24.37 20.18 -3.87
C GLU A 693 -22.87 20.50 -3.90
N HIS A 694 -22.02 19.51 -4.19
CA HIS A 694 -20.57 19.65 -4.31
C HIS A 694 -20.10 19.71 -5.78
N GLY A 695 -21.03 19.89 -6.73
CA GLY A 695 -20.75 19.90 -8.17
C GLY A 695 -20.39 18.54 -8.78
N SER A 696 -20.52 17.45 -8.01
CA SER A 696 -20.19 16.11 -8.51
C SER A 696 -21.31 15.57 -9.42
N PRO A 697 -20.96 14.98 -10.58
CA PRO A 697 -21.92 14.26 -11.41
C PRO A 697 -22.33 12.92 -10.77
N PHE A 698 -21.60 12.47 -9.75
CA PHE A 698 -21.91 11.29 -8.95
C PHE A 698 -22.72 11.70 -7.73
N ALA A 699 -23.99 11.29 -7.69
CA ALA A 699 -24.87 11.56 -6.56
C ALA A 699 -25.98 10.53 -6.49
N PHE A 700 -26.50 10.28 -5.29
CA PHE A 700 -27.72 9.49 -5.13
C PHE A 700 -28.96 10.32 -5.52
N PRO A 701 -29.97 9.72 -6.18
CA PRO A 701 -30.02 8.33 -6.66
C PRO A 701 -29.00 8.04 -7.79
N LEU A 702 -28.19 7.00 -7.62
CA LEU A 702 -27.15 6.55 -8.56
C LEU A 702 -27.69 5.45 -9.50
N ARG A 703 -27.05 5.20 -10.65
CA ARG A 703 -27.47 4.10 -11.55
C ARG A 703 -27.18 2.73 -10.93
N THR A 704 -28.16 1.83 -10.92
CA THR A 704 -27.98 0.45 -10.45
C THR A 704 -27.25 -0.38 -11.51
N THR A 705 -25.92 -0.27 -11.55
CA THR A 705 -25.09 -0.93 -12.56
C THR A 705 -23.72 -1.30 -12.01
N VAL A 706 -23.12 -2.34 -12.60
CA VAL A 706 -21.69 -2.65 -12.42
C VAL A 706 -20.92 -2.45 -13.72
N PHE A 707 -19.65 -2.09 -13.59
CA PHE A 707 -18.67 -2.06 -14.65
C PHE A 707 -17.75 -3.28 -14.49
N GLU A 708 -17.85 -4.22 -15.42
CA GLU A 708 -17.19 -5.53 -15.35
C GLU A 708 -16.19 -5.75 -16.49
N ARG A 709 -15.11 -6.47 -16.21
CA ARG A 709 -14.22 -6.98 -17.25
C ARG A 709 -14.91 -8.09 -18.03
N THR A 710 -14.97 -7.95 -19.35
CA THR A 710 -15.58 -8.94 -20.24
C THR A 710 -14.88 -10.29 -20.11
N GLY A 711 -15.65 -11.37 -20.00
CA GLY A 711 -15.13 -12.73 -19.90
C GLY A 711 -14.55 -13.10 -18.54
N MET A 712 -14.82 -12.32 -17.48
CA MET A 712 -14.37 -12.66 -16.14
C MET A 712 -14.97 -13.97 -15.61
N THR A 713 -14.27 -14.61 -14.69
CA THR A 713 -14.79 -15.69 -13.84
C THR A 713 -14.88 -15.21 -12.39
N ASP A 714 -15.68 -15.88 -11.56
CA ASP A 714 -15.72 -15.56 -10.13
C ASP A 714 -14.46 -16.11 -9.44
N SER A 715 -13.62 -15.22 -8.90
CA SER A 715 -12.44 -15.58 -8.09
C SER A 715 -12.63 -15.40 -6.58
N GLY A 716 -13.85 -15.11 -6.11
CA GLY A 716 -14.16 -14.83 -4.70
C GLY A 716 -13.90 -13.39 -4.26
N ASP A 717 -12.79 -12.77 -4.68
CA ASP A 717 -12.48 -11.34 -4.47
C ASP A 717 -12.46 -10.59 -5.81
N ASN A 718 -13.64 -10.13 -6.24
CA ASN A 718 -13.82 -9.49 -7.55
C ASN A 718 -13.89 -7.96 -7.50
N LEU A 719 -14.26 -7.38 -6.36
CA LEU A 719 -14.43 -5.93 -6.23
C LEU A 719 -13.08 -5.23 -6.46
N PHE A 720 -13.06 -4.18 -7.28
CA PHE A 720 -11.88 -3.46 -7.74
C PHE A 720 -10.95 -4.24 -8.68
N THR A 721 -10.90 -5.57 -8.65
CA THR A 721 -10.01 -6.36 -9.52
C THR A 721 -10.67 -6.72 -10.86
N ARG A 722 -11.98 -6.98 -10.85
CA ARG A 722 -12.76 -7.44 -12.01
C ARG A 722 -14.10 -6.72 -12.17
N LEU A 723 -14.67 -6.24 -11.05
CA LEU A 723 -15.98 -5.62 -10.95
C LEU A 723 -15.91 -4.34 -10.12
N ASN A 724 -16.70 -3.34 -10.49
CA ASN A 724 -17.08 -2.23 -9.62
C ASN A 724 -18.53 -1.81 -9.84
N LEU A 725 -19.02 -0.97 -8.95
CA LEU A 725 -20.15 -0.09 -9.26
C LEU A 725 -19.81 0.80 -10.48
N GLY A 726 -20.71 0.84 -11.46
CA GLY A 726 -20.51 1.58 -12.71
C GLY A 726 -20.84 3.07 -12.61
N PHE A 727 -20.11 3.81 -11.76
CA PHE A 727 -20.36 5.24 -11.52
C PHE A 727 -20.37 6.08 -12.81
N ASN A 728 -19.51 5.76 -13.78
CA ASN A 728 -19.29 6.56 -14.99
C ASN A 728 -20.31 6.33 -16.12
N ILE A 729 -21.28 5.41 -15.97
CA ILE A 729 -22.19 5.02 -17.06
C ILE A 729 -22.85 6.22 -17.77
N ASP A 730 -23.37 7.19 -17.03
CA ASP A 730 -24.08 8.36 -17.58
C ASP A 730 -23.14 9.48 -18.08
N LEU A 731 -21.83 9.26 -18.01
CA LEU A 731 -20.75 10.13 -18.48
C LEU A 731 -19.87 9.39 -19.51
N GLU A 732 -20.25 8.17 -19.89
CA GLU A 732 -19.40 7.31 -20.69
C GLU A 732 -19.36 7.77 -22.14
N ASP A 733 -18.15 7.98 -22.64
CA ASP A 733 -17.90 8.36 -24.03
C ASP A 733 -17.02 7.32 -24.74
N GLY A 734 -17.43 6.95 -25.95
CA GLY A 734 -16.65 6.06 -26.81
C GLY A 734 -16.51 4.64 -26.27
N SER A 735 -15.34 4.03 -26.49
CA SER A 735 -15.10 2.62 -26.16
C SER A 735 -14.74 2.41 -24.68
N THR A 736 -15.33 1.38 -24.09
CA THR A 736 -15.00 0.84 -22.76
C THR A 736 -13.86 -0.19 -22.80
N GLY A 737 -13.30 -0.46 -23.99
CA GLY A 737 -12.19 -1.40 -24.19
C GLY A 737 -12.60 -2.84 -23.86
N VAL A 738 -11.91 -3.45 -22.89
CA VAL A 738 -12.16 -4.83 -22.44
C VAL A 738 -13.25 -4.94 -21.37
N ASN A 739 -13.93 -3.85 -21.06
CA ASN A 739 -14.93 -3.78 -20.00
C ASN A 739 -16.31 -3.46 -20.57
N ARG A 740 -17.37 -3.74 -19.80
CA ARG A 740 -18.76 -3.45 -20.15
C ARG A 740 -19.60 -3.08 -18.93
N TYR A 741 -20.75 -2.47 -19.18
CA TYR A 741 -21.75 -2.20 -18.15
C TYR A 741 -22.80 -3.30 -18.11
N VAL A 742 -23.17 -3.71 -16.90
CA VAL A 742 -24.33 -4.60 -16.68
C VAL A 742 -25.33 -3.85 -15.81
N THR A 743 -26.55 -3.68 -16.33
CA THR A 743 -27.65 -2.98 -15.67
C THR A 743 -28.67 -3.97 -15.10
N ASN A 744 -29.76 -3.46 -14.50
CA ASN A 744 -30.89 -4.27 -14.01
C ASN A 744 -30.51 -5.33 -12.95
N LEU A 745 -29.55 -4.99 -12.08
CA LEU A 745 -28.95 -5.92 -11.10
C LEU A 745 -29.98 -6.58 -10.17
N LYS A 746 -31.06 -5.87 -9.82
CA LYS A 746 -32.12 -6.33 -8.91
C LYS A 746 -32.79 -7.62 -9.37
N TRP A 747 -32.98 -7.77 -10.68
CA TRP A 747 -33.72 -8.87 -11.28
C TRP A 747 -32.83 -9.87 -12.02
N LEU A 748 -31.50 -9.77 -11.90
CA LEU A 748 -30.55 -10.65 -12.60
C LEU A 748 -30.80 -12.14 -12.30
N PHE A 749 -31.05 -12.49 -11.03
CA PHE A 749 -31.31 -13.88 -10.64
C PHE A 749 -32.58 -14.46 -11.27
N GLU A 750 -33.51 -13.62 -11.68
CA GLU A 750 -34.75 -14.04 -12.32
C GLU A 750 -34.66 -14.01 -13.84
N ASN A 751 -34.09 -12.93 -14.40
CA ASN A 751 -34.01 -12.73 -15.84
C ASN A 751 -32.91 -13.59 -16.49
N GLN A 752 -31.85 -13.91 -15.75
CA GLN A 752 -30.70 -14.66 -16.24
C GLN A 752 -30.29 -15.77 -15.25
N PRO A 753 -31.19 -16.69 -14.85
CA PRO A 753 -30.97 -17.60 -13.72
C PRO A 753 -29.78 -18.57 -13.90
N GLY A 754 -29.35 -18.82 -15.14
CA GLY A 754 -28.19 -19.65 -15.47
C GLY A 754 -26.84 -18.92 -15.49
N ASP A 755 -26.82 -17.59 -15.39
CA ASP A 755 -25.57 -16.82 -15.38
C ASP A 755 -24.91 -16.90 -13.99
N THR A 756 -23.76 -17.58 -13.94
CA THR A 756 -22.97 -17.76 -12.71
C THR A 756 -22.38 -16.45 -12.19
N LEU A 757 -22.28 -15.41 -13.02
CA LEU A 757 -21.76 -14.09 -12.65
C LEU A 757 -22.78 -13.20 -11.95
N ASN A 758 -24.05 -13.59 -11.86
CA ASN A 758 -25.06 -12.79 -11.14
C ASN A 758 -24.70 -12.55 -9.67
N ARG A 759 -24.20 -13.58 -8.98
CA ARG A 759 -23.80 -13.50 -7.58
C ARG A 759 -22.66 -12.50 -7.36
N PRO A 760 -21.49 -12.62 -8.04
CA PRO A 760 -20.40 -11.67 -7.84
C PRO A 760 -20.77 -10.24 -8.26
N ARG A 761 -21.60 -10.03 -9.30
CA ARG A 761 -22.07 -8.69 -9.69
C ARG A 761 -22.88 -8.01 -8.59
N VAL A 762 -23.90 -8.70 -8.08
CA VAL A 762 -24.77 -8.18 -7.01
C VAL A 762 -23.94 -7.94 -5.73
N ARG A 763 -23.08 -8.89 -5.37
CA ARG A 763 -22.22 -8.76 -4.18
C ARG A 763 -21.27 -7.57 -4.28
N ALA A 764 -20.58 -7.37 -5.40
CA ALA A 764 -19.68 -6.24 -5.58
C ALA A 764 -20.41 -4.89 -5.50
N PHE A 765 -21.64 -4.81 -6.02
CA PHE A 765 -22.49 -3.63 -5.88
C PHE A 765 -22.82 -3.35 -4.41
N PHE A 766 -23.26 -4.36 -3.66
CA PHE A 766 -23.56 -4.25 -2.23
C PHE A 766 -22.33 -3.91 -1.38
N GLU A 767 -21.20 -4.59 -1.60
CA GLU A 767 -19.92 -4.31 -0.93
C GLU A 767 -19.52 -2.84 -1.14
N THR A 768 -19.64 -2.31 -2.36
CA THR A 768 -19.31 -0.90 -2.64
C THR A 768 -20.17 0.07 -1.84
N LEU A 769 -21.50 -0.14 -1.79
CA LEU A 769 -22.41 0.69 -0.99
C LEU A 769 -22.07 0.61 0.51
N LEU A 770 -21.84 -0.60 1.01
CA LEU A 770 -21.53 -0.84 2.42
C LEU A 770 -20.16 -0.26 2.81
N LEU A 771 -19.16 -0.30 1.92
CA LEU A 771 -17.87 0.36 2.15
C LEU A 771 -18.05 1.88 2.28
N MET A 772 -18.85 2.51 1.41
CA MET A 772 -19.16 3.94 1.54
C MET A 772 -19.87 4.26 2.86
N ILE A 773 -20.83 3.43 3.27
CA ILE A 773 -21.56 3.55 4.54
C ILE A 773 -20.61 3.41 5.72
N ARG A 774 -19.81 2.33 5.78
CA ARG A 774 -18.85 2.06 6.86
C ARG A 774 -17.89 3.24 7.04
N ASN A 775 -17.32 3.72 5.94
CA ASN A 775 -16.38 4.83 5.96
C ASN A 775 -17.07 6.14 6.40
N LYS A 776 -18.31 6.41 5.94
CA LYS A 776 -19.11 7.56 6.39
C LYS A 776 -19.35 7.51 7.90
N VAL A 777 -19.68 6.35 8.46
CA VAL A 777 -19.87 6.16 9.91
C VAL A 777 -18.58 6.45 10.66
N ILE A 778 -17.47 5.83 10.25
CA ILE A 778 -16.16 5.97 10.93
C ILE A 778 -15.67 7.43 10.93
N LEU A 779 -15.77 8.12 9.78
CA LEU A 779 -15.33 9.51 9.64
C LEU A 779 -16.23 10.51 10.40
N ASN A 780 -17.45 10.12 10.78
CA ASN A 780 -18.42 10.98 11.48
C ASN A 780 -18.65 10.65 12.96
N GLN A 781 -17.68 10.02 13.62
CA GLN A 781 -17.79 9.59 15.03
C GLN A 781 -18.96 8.62 15.27
N GLY A 782 -19.35 7.87 14.23
CA GLY A 782 -20.40 6.88 14.32
C GLY A 782 -19.92 5.59 14.97
N ASP A 783 -20.81 4.97 15.75
CA ASP A 783 -20.58 3.65 16.31
C ASP A 783 -20.93 2.57 15.27
N VAL A 784 -19.91 1.94 14.71
CA VAL A 784 -20.03 0.87 13.72
C VAL A 784 -20.82 -0.32 14.27
N GLN A 785 -20.68 -0.64 15.55
CA GLN A 785 -21.34 -1.78 16.19
C GLN A 785 -22.83 -1.51 16.48
N HIS A 786 -23.27 -0.25 16.47
CA HIS A 786 -24.67 0.13 16.64
C HIS A 786 -25.27 0.80 15.39
N THR A 787 -24.58 0.74 14.25
CA THR A 787 -25.10 1.25 12.98
C THR A 787 -25.98 0.22 12.30
N ARG A 788 -27.26 0.54 12.09
CA ARG A 788 -28.24 -0.32 11.41
C ARG A 788 -28.28 -0.04 9.91
N VAL A 789 -28.36 -1.09 9.12
CA VAL A 789 -28.59 -1.00 7.67
C VAL A 789 -29.81 -1.84 7.30
N VAL A 790 -30.81 -1.17 6.73
CA VAL A 790 -32.03 -1.76 6.20
C VAL A 790 -32.09 -1.57 4.68
N TRP A 791 -32.87 -2.41 4.01
CA TRP A 791 -33.06 -2.34 2.57
C TRP A 791 -34.53 -2.56 2.23
N LEU A 792 -34.92 -2.18 1.01
CA LEU A 792 -36.29 -2.29 0.54
C LEU A 792 -36.44 -3.31 -0.59
N ALA A 793 -37.59 -3.97 -0.63
CA ALA A 793 -37.97 -4.90 -1.69
C ALA A 793 -39.47 -4.79 -2.03
N PRO A 794 -39.87 -5.07 -3.29
CA PRO A 794 -41.27 -5.09 -3.70
C PRO A 794 -41.94 -6.40 -3.27
N SER A 795 -43.25 -6.36 -2.98
CA SER A 795 -43.97 -7.56 -2.49
C SER A 795 -44.15 -8.65 -3.57
N SER A 796 -44.01 -8.29 -4.85
CA SER A 796 -44.05 -9.20 -5.99
C SER A 796 -42.74 -9.96 -6.20
N MET A 797 -41.66 -9.63 -5.47
CA MET A 797 -40.42 -10.39 -5.54
C MET A 797 -40.66 -11.81 -5.05
N GLY A 798 -40.25 -12.80 -5.86
CA GLY A 798 -40.36 -14.20 -5.49
C GLY A 798 -39.40 -14.55 -4.36
N MET A 799 -39.82 -15.45 -3.47
CA MET A 799 -39.05 -15.83 -2.26
C MET A 799 -37.62 -16.29 -2.60
N ASP A 800 -37.44 -17.11 -3.64
CA ASP A 800 -36.10 -17.57 -4.07
C ASP A 800 -35.18 -16.42 -4.53
N VAL A 801 -35.72 -15.38 -5.18
CA VAL A 801 -34.94 -14.20 -5.60
C VAL A 801 -34.58 -13.36 -4.39
N GLU A 802 -35.53 -13.15 -3.48
CA GLU A 802 -35.32 -12.44 -2.22
C GLU A 802 -34.26 -13.14 -1.36
N ASP A 803 -34.36 -14.45 -1.14
CA ASP A 803 -33.40 -15.26 -0.40
C ASP A 803 -32.00 -15.19 -1.01
N LYS A 804 -31.89 -15.22 -2.35
CA LYS A 804 -30.62 -15.03 -3.06
C LYS A 804 -30.03 -13.64 -2.80
N LEU A 805 -30.83 -12.59 -2.84
CA LEU A 805 -30.38 -11.22 -2.56
C LEU A 805 -29.95 -11.05 -1.11
N VAL A 806 -30.74 -11.54 -0.15
CA VAL A 806 -30.41 -11.56 1.29
C VAL A 806 -29.08 -12.30 1.50
N GLY A 807 -28.91 -13.46 0.89
CA GLY A 807 -27.67 -14.23 0.99
C GLY A 807 -26.43 -13.50 0.44
N GLU A 808 -26.58 -12.66 -0.60
CA GLU A 808 -25.47 -11.83 -1.08
C GLU A 808 -25.26 -10.56 -0.23
N TRP A 809 -26.32 -9.97 0.33
CA TRP A 809 -26.23 -8.89 1.32
C TRP A 809 -25.46 -9.35 2.56
N GLU A 810 -25.79 -10.51 3.14
CA GLU A 810 -25.13 -11.04 4.33
C GLU A 810 -23.63 -11.28 4.08
N LYS A 811 -23.26 -11.78 2.89
CA LYS A 811 -21.86 -11.96 2.50
C LYS A 811 -21.14 -10.62 2.42
N ALA A 812 -21.71 -9.66 1.69
CA ALA A 812 -21.15 -8.32 1.54
C ALA A 812 -21.00 -7.62 2.91
N PHE A 813 -22.00 -7.73 3.77
CA PHE A 813 -21.98 -7.15 5.12
C PHE A 813 -20.89 -7.80 5.98
N ARG A 814 -20.73 -9.12 5.92
CA ARG A 814 -19.66 -9.83 6.62
C ARG A 814 -18.28 -9.44 6.12
N GLN A 815 -18.09 -9.24 4.81
CA GLN A 815 -16.81 -8.80 4.25
C GLN A 815 -16.46 -7.36 4.67
N VAL A 816 -17.45 -6.47 4.74
CA VAL A 816 -17.22 -5.04 5.04
C VAL A 816 -17.15 -4.75 6.54
N PHE A 817 -18.03 -5.36 7.34
CA PHE A 817 -18.18 -5.10 8.79
C PHE A 817 -17.67 -6.25 9.67
N GLY A 818 -17.28 -7.41 9.12
CA GLY A 818 -16.79 -8.57 9.88
C GLY A 818 -17.88 -9.44 10.54
N HIS A 819 -19.13 -9.00 10.55
CA HIS A 819 -20.30 -9.71 11.11
C HIS A 819 -21.57 -9.37 10.32
N THR A 820 -22.74 -9.86 10.73
CA THR A 820 -24.04 -9.54 10.09
C THR A 820 -25.11 -9.01 11.06
N GLN A 821 -24.76 -8.83 12.34
CA GLN A 821 -25.73 -8.52 13.41
C GLN A 821 -26.58 -7.25 13.20
N ASN A 822 -26.06 -6.27 12.44
CA ASN A 822 -26.73 -4.98 12.23
C ASN A 822 -27.39 -4.83 10.86
N PHE A 823 -27.47 -5.92 10.10
CA PHE A 823 -28.19 -5.99 8.84
C PHE A 823 -29.58 -6.59 9.07
N SER A 824 -30.62 -5.92 8.57
CA SER A 824 -31.98 -6.48 8.56
C SER A 824 -32.17 -7.36 7.32
N ALA A 825 -32.18 -8.68 7.52
CA ALA A 825 -32.47 -9.64 6.45
C ALA A 825 -33.91 -9.48 5.91
N GLN A 826 -34.85 -9.07 6.76
CA GLN A 826 -36.23 -8.80 6.35
C GLN A 826 -36.31 -7.41 5.70
N PRO A 827 -36.64 -7.32 4.39
CA PRO A 827 -36.77 -6.04 3.72
C PRO A 827 -38.02 -5.27 4.14
N ILE A 828 -37.94 -3.95 4.09
CA ILE A 828 -39.11 -3.07 4.25
C ILE A 828 -39.86 -3.01 2.91
N PRO A 829 -41.18 -3.20 2.86
CA PRO A 829 -41.94 -3.08 1.62
C PRO A 829 -41.84 -1.68 1.00
N GLU A 830 -41.54 -1.62 -0.31
CA GLU A 830 -41.34 -0.37 -1.06
C GLU A 830 -42.56 0.57 -1.03
N SER A 831 -43.78 0.03 -1.01
CA SER A 831 -45.01 0.81 -0.92
C SER A 831 -45.35 1.27 0.50
N LEU A 832 -44.79 0.64 1.54
CA LEU A 832 -45.02 0.99 2.95
C LEU A 832 -44.16 2.17 3.38
N ALA A 833 -42.86 2.11 3.09
CA ALA A 833 -41.87 3.06 3.59
C ALA A 833 -42.23 4.54 3.33
N PRO A 834 -42.63 4.97 2.12
CA PRO A 834 -42.90 6.38 1.83
C PRO A 834 -43.92 7.05 2.74
N HIS A 835 -44.89 6.29 3.27
CA HIS A 835 -45.95 6.82 4.13
C HIS A 835 -45.39 7.59 5.33
N PHE A 836 -44.32 7.08 5.95
CA PHE A 836 -43.71 7.67 7.13
C PHE A 836 -43.09 9.03 6.84
N TYR A 837 -42.50 9.21 5.66
CA TYR A 837 -41.98 10.50 5.22
C TYR A 837 -43.12 11.45 4.80
N LEU A 838 -44.10 10.95 4.05
CA LEU A 838 -45.21 11.76 3.53
C LEU A 838 -46.08 12.37 4.64
N ILE A 839 -46.22 11.69 5.79
CA ILE A 839 -46.90 12.26 6.97
C ILE A 839 -46.19 13.54 7.44
N THR A 840 -44.86 13.55 7.47
CA THR A 840 -44.07 14.74 7.84
C THR A 840 -44.22 15.88 6.82
N LYS A 841 -44.64 15.56 5.59
CA LYS A 841 -44.85 16.51 4.49
C LYS A 841 -46.32 16.90 4.27
N GLY A 842 -47.21 16.60 5.22
CA GLY A 842 -48.58 17.12 5.23
C GLY A 842 -49.67 16.11 4.88
N VAL A 843 -49.35 14.84 4.61
CA VAL A 843 -50.36 13.77 4.59
C VAL A 843 -50.90 13.59 6.01
N LYS A 844 -52.22 13.74 6.18
CA LYS A 844 -52.84 13.63 7.51
C LYS A 844 -52.72 12.20 8.02
N SER A 845 -52.11 12.04 9.19
CA SER A 845 -51.83 10.73 9.81
C SER A 845 -53.08 9.91 10.16
N PHE A 846 -54.27 10.48 10.16
CA PHE A 846 -55.54 9.79 10.43
C PHE A 846 -56.40 9.53 9.18
N ALA A 847 -56.00 10.04 8.01
CA ALA A 847 -56.78 9.91 6.78
C ALA A 847 -56.50 8.58 6.07
N ASP A 848 -57.51 8.08 5.34
CA ASP A 848 -57.34 6.97 4.41
C ASP A 848 -56.45 7.42 3.25
N ALA A 849 -55.38 6.68 3.00
CA ALA A 849 -54.38 6.99 1.99
C ALA A 849 -53.99 5.74 1.22
N VAL A 850 -53.74 5.87 -0.07
CA VAL A 850 -53.14 4.83 -0.90
C VAL A 850 -51.82 5.35 -1.43
N ASN A 851 -50.74 4.63 -1.13
CA ASN A 851 -49.44 4.89 -1.74
C ASN A 851 -49.21 3.93 -2.91
N VAL A 852 -48.85 4.49 -4.06
CA VAL A 852 -48.55 3.77 -5.30
C VAL A 852 -47.09 4.06 -5.67
N ASP A 853 -46.21 3.11 -5.42
CA ASP A 853 -44.80 3.19 -5.80
C ASP A 853 -44.61 2.64 -7.20
N ILE A 854 -44.43 3.51 -8.20
CA ILE A 854 -44.19 3.10 -9.60
C ILE A 854 -42.69 3.07 -9.82
N GLY A 855 -42.12 1.87 -9.81
CA GLY A 855 -40.71 1.61 -10.08
C GLY A 855 -40.37 1.55 -11.57
N GLY A 856 -39.19 0.99 -11.87
CA GLY A 856 -38.82 0.64 -13.25
C GLY A 856 -39.56 -0.59 -13.74
N GLY A 857 -39.52 -1.69 -12.98
CA GLY A 857 -40.14 -2.97 -13.37
C GLY A 857 -41.36 -3.41 -12.57
N THR A 858 -41.66 -2.76 -11.43
CA THR A 858 -42.80 -3.12 -10.56
C THR A 858 -43.56 -1.88 -10.11
N THR A 859 -44.86 -2.05 -9.87
CA THR A 859 -45.69 -1.08 -9.15
C THR A 859 -46.19 -1.74 -7.87
N ASP A 860 -45.91 -1.11 -6.73
CA ASP A 860 -46.28 -1.58 -5.41
C ASP A 860 -47.34 -0.64 -4.81
N ILE A 861 -48.45 -1.19 -4.35
CA ILE A 861 -49.56 -0.43 -3.77
C ILE A 861 -49.71 -0.80 -2.30
N MET A 862 -49.84 0.22 -1.45
CA MET A 862 -50.20 0.08 -0.04
C MET A 862 -51.44 0.90 0.27
N LEU A 863 -52.49 0.24 0.75
CA LEU A 863 -53.75 0.85 1.18
C LEU A 863 -53.74 1.01 2.70
N PHE A 864 -53.73 2.26 3.17
CA PHE A 864 -53.82 2.65 4.57
C PHE A 864 -55.27 3.07 4.89
N MET A 865 -56.16 2.10 5.09
CA MET A 865 -57.57 2.33 5.39
C MET A 865 -57.78 2.50 6.89
N LYS A 866 -57.29 3.62 7.42
CA LYS A 866 -57.24 3.93 8.86
C LYS A 866 -58.62 4.03 9.49
N GLN A 867 -59.62 4.54 8.77
CA GLN A 867 -60.99 4.62 9.26
C GLN A 867 -61.61 3.22 9.45
N GLN A 868 -61.18 2.27 8.63
CA GLN A 868 -61.63 0.88 8.69
C GLN A 868 -60.66 -0.02 9.49
N ASN A 869 -59.56 0.52 10.00
CA ASN A 869 -58.44 -0.20 10.63
C ASN A 869 -57.94 -1.38 9.78
N ARG A 870 -57.80 -1.18 8.46
CA ARG A 870 -57.31 -2.19 7.51
C ARG A 870 -56.10 -1.69 6.75
N TYR A 871 -55.10 -2.57 6.60
CA TYR A 871 -53.87 -2.30 5.87
C TYR A 871 -53.67 -3.42 4.86
N LEU A 872 -53.62 -3.07 3.56
CA LEU A 872 -53.47 -4.05 2.50
C LEU A 872 -52.32 -3.65 1.57
N ASN A 873 -51.54 -4.62 1.11
CA ASN A 873 -50.54 -4.40 0.07
C ASN A 873 -50.73 -5.35 -1.11
N THR A 874 -50.39 -4.85 -2.29
CA THR A 874 -50.29 -5.63 -3.52
C THR A 874 -49.15 -5.12 -4.39
N SER A 875 -48.65 -5.93 -5.30
CA SER A 875 -47.52 -5.60 -6.16
C SER A 875 -47.63 -6.37 -7.46
N PHE A 876 -47.32 -5.70 -8.58
CA PHE A 876 -47.44 -6.27 -9.92
C PHE A 876 -46.40 -5.66 -10.87
N ARG A 877 -45.99 -6.42 -11.90
CA ARG A 877 -45.00 -6.00 -12.90
C ARG A 877 -45.65 -5.22 -14.02
N PHE A 878 -46.12 -4.02 -13.70
CA PHE A 878 -46.59 -3.06 -14.70
C PHE A 878 -46.18 -1.66 -14.24
N ALA A 879 -45.13 -1.12 -14.84
CA ALA A 879 -44.39 0.04 -14.34
C ALA A 879 -43.71 0.83 -15.48
N GLY A 880 -42.69 1.63 -15.14
CA GLY A 880 -42.03 2.51 -16.11
C GLY A 880 -41.49 1.81 -17.37
N TYR A 881 -41.00 0.57 -17.25
CA TYR A 881 -40.45 -0.17 -18.40
C TYR A 881 -41.52 -0.61 -19.40
N ASP A 882 -42.79 -0.73 -19.00
CA ASP A 882 -43.90 -1.00 -19.91
C ASP A 882 -44.28 0.22 -20.76
N ILE A 883 -43.75 1.41 -20.42
CA ILE A 883 -43.82 2.63 -21.23
C ILE A 883 -42.52 2.83 -22.03
N TRP A 884 -41.38 2.75 -21.34
CA TRP A 884 -40.09 3.20 -21.85
C TRP A 884 -39.22 2.10 -22.47
N GLY A 885 -39.50 0.84 -22.17
CA GLY A 885 -38.76 -0.32 -22.68
C GLY A 885 -39.22 -0.76 -24.07
N ALA A 886 -38.61 -1.81 -24.62
CA ALA A 886 -38.86 -2.27 -25.99
C ALA A 886 -39.92 -3.39 -26.10
N GLY A 887 -40.85 -3.46 -25.15
CA GLY A 887 -41.84 -4.54 -25.09
C GLY A 887 -41.23 -5.90 -24.75
N LEU A 888 -41.84 -6.98 -25.26
CA LEU A 888 -41.46 -8.35 -24.95
C LEU A 888 -40.88 -9.06 -26.18
N ASP A 889 -39.94 -9.96 -25.97
CA ASP A 889 -39.42 -10.90 -26.96
C ASP A 889 -40.36 -12.10 -27.17
N GLN A 890 -39.98 -13.02 -28.07
CA GLN A 890 -40.77 -14.22 -28.38
C GLN A 890 -40.88 -15.21 -27.20
N GLN A 891 -40.03 -15.06 -26.18
CA GLN A 891 -40.02 -15.87 -24.97
C GLN A 891 -40.78 -15.18 -23.82
N GLY A 892 -41.33 -13.98 -24.05
CA GLY A 892 -42.06 -13.21 -23.06
C GLY A 892 -41.17 -12.46 -22.06
N HIS A 893 -39.87 -12.29 -22.35
CA HIS A 893 -38.95 -11.48 -21.55
C HIS A 893 -38.82 -10.07 -22.13
N PRO A 894 -38.34 -9.08 -21.36
CA PRO A 894 -38.05 -7.75 -21.88
C PRO A 894 -37.12 -7.78 -23.10
N SER A 895 -37.54 -7.15 -24.19
CA SER A 895 -36.74 -7.04 -25.42
C SER A 895 -35.58 -6.07 -25.26
N HIS A 896 -34.44 -6.39 -25.87
CA HIS A 896 -33.25 -5.51 -25.93
C HIS A 896 -33.26 -4.54 -27.12
N GLN A 897 -34.36 -4.47 -27.88
CA GLN A 897 -34.46 -3.56 -29.01
C GLN A 897 -34.49 -2.08 -28.55
N LYS A 898 -34.28 -1.15 -29.49
CA LYS A 898 -34.19 0.30 -29.23
C LYS A 898 -35.22 1.10 -30.04
N ASP A 899 -36.22 0.42 -30.60
CA ASP A 899 -37.23 0.95 -31.50
C ASP A 899 -38.54 1.36 -30.81
N ASN A 900 -38.51 1.57 -29.48
CA ASN A 900 -39.62 2.17 -28.73
C ASN A 900 -40.08 3.49 -29.36
N GLY A 901 -41.40 3.71 -29.45
CA GLY A 901 -41.98 4.87 -30.14
C GLY A 901 -41.57 6.22 -29.55
N PHE A 902 -41.31 6.31 -28.25
CA PHE A 902 -40.78 7.53 -27.62
C PHE A 902 -39.34 7.82 -28.04
N VAL A 903 -38.50 6.79 -28.13
CA VAL A 903 -37.12 6.92 -28.64
C VAL A 903 -37.14 7.33 -30.11
N GLN A 904 -37.97 6.69 -30.94
CA GLN A 904 -38.11 7.03 -32.36
C GLN A 904 -38.61 8.46 -32.56
N ASN A 905 -39.62 8.88 -31.79
CA ASN A 905 -40.10 10.26 -31.80
C ASN A 905 -38.98 11.26 -31.46
N TYR A 906 -38.20 10.97 -30.43
CA TYR A 906 -37.07 11.83 -30.07
C TYR A 906 -36.00 11.88 -31.16
N LEU A 907 -35.66 10.75 -31.78
CA LEU A 907 -34.69 10.70 -32.89
C LEU A 907 -35.13 11.53 -34.10
N GLN A 908 -36.44 11.69 -34.32
CA GLN A 908 -36.97 12.62 -35.32
C GLN A 908 -36.93 14.06 -34.81
N TYR A 909 -37.40 14.31 -33.58
CA TYR A 909 -37.47 15.64 -32.98
C TYR A 909 -36.08 16.28 -32.84
N ARG A 910 -35.05 15.53 -32.46
CA ARG A 910 -33.68 16.06 -32.32
C ARG A 910 -33.13 16.66 -33.62
N ARG A 911 -33.65 16.26 -34.78
CA ARG A 911 -33.26 16.84 -36.08
C ARG A 911 -33.75 18.27 -36.28
N SER A 912 -34.79 18.69 -35.53
CA SER A 912 -35.29 20.07 -35.54
C SER A 912 -34.61 20.96 -34.49
N LEU A 913 -33.89 20.38 -33.53
CA LEU A 913 -33.16 21.12 -32.51
C LEU A 913 -31.94 21.81 -33.14
N SER A 914 -31.96 23.15 -33.17
CA SER A 914 -30.82 23.98 -33.59
C SER A 914 -29.88 24.22 -32.41
N GLN A 915 -29.22 23.17 -31.93
CA GLN A 915 -28.26 23.25 -30.81
C GLN A 915 -26.86 22.82 -31.24
N ALA A 916 -25.83 23.44 -30.64
CA ALA A 916 -24.45 23.03 -30.86
C ALA A 916 -24.20 21.65 -30.23
N HIS A 917 -23.36 20.84 -30.87
CA HIS A 917 -22.94 19.55 -30.33
C HIS A 917 -22.26 19.72 -28.96
N SER A 918 -22.71 18.94 -27.99
CA SER A 918 -22.27 18.90 -26.60
C SER A 918 -21.69 17.52 -26.23
N SER A 919 -21.10 17.41 -25.04
CA SER A 919 -20.64 16.11 -24.50
C SER A 919 -21.78 15.10 -24.34
N GLU A 920 -22.96 15.57 -23.97
CA GLU A 920 -24.16 14.79 -23.74
C GLU A 920 -24.61 14.08 -25.03
N ASP A 921 -24.43 14.72 -26.18
CA ASP A 921 -24.71 14.10 -27.48
C ASP A 921 -23.79 12.92 -27.76
N GLN A 922 -22.50 13.01 -27.38
CA GLN A 922 -21.55 11.91 -27.54
C GLN A 922 -21.86 10.73 -26.61
N VAL A 923 -22.30 11.00 -25.38
CA VAL A 923 -22.81 9.97 -24.46
C VAL A 923 -24.06 9.30 -25.05
N PHE A 924 -24.98 10.09 -25.61
CA PHE A 924 -26.19 9.57 -26.26
C PHE A 924 -25.88 8.65 -27.45
N GLU A 925 -24.96 9.05 -28.34
CA GLU A 925 -24.53 8.18 -29.44
C GLU A 925 -23.88 6.88 -28.93
N THR A 926 -23.09 6.97 -27.84
CA THR A 926 -22.49 5.80 -27.19
C THR A 926 -23.59 4.85 -26.67
N PHE A 927 -24.66 5.38 -26.07
CA PHE A 927 -25.80 4.59 -25.61
C PHE A 927 -26.57 3.93 -26.76
N LEU A 928 -26.76 4.63 -27.87
CA LEU A 928 -27.42 4.08 -29.06
C LEU A 928 -26.62 2.93 -29.68
N GLN A 929 -25.30 3.06 -29.75
CA GLN A 929 -24.42 2.09 -30.41
C GLN A 929 -24.08 0.88 -29.53
N ASN A 930 -24.13 1.02 -28.20
CA ASN A 930 -23.77 -0.05 -27.27
C ASN A 930 -24.86 -1.15 -27.22
N PRO A 931 -24.57 -2.40 -27.61
CA PRO A 931 -25.56 -3.48 -27.62
C PRO A 931 -25.98 -3.95 -26.22
N ASP A 932 -25.21 -3.67 -25.18
CA ASP A 932 -25.53 -4.05 -23.80
C ASP A 932 -26.58 -3.13 -23.15
N LEU A 933 -26.85 -1.95 -23.75
CA LEU A 933 -27.80 -0.97 -23.24
C LEU A 933 -29.15 -1.05 -23.95
N THR A 934 -30.24 -0.85 -23.22
CA THR A 934 -31.62 -1.05 -23.68
C THR A 934 -32.38 0.26 -23.95
N ALA A 935 -33.61 0.18 -24.47
CA ALA A 935 -34.47 1.35 -24.71
C ALA A 935 -34.72 2.17 -23.41
N GLU A 936 -34.95 1.50 -22.30
CA GLU A 936 -35.14 2.16 -21.00
C GLU A 936 -33.85 2.81 -20.46
N ASP A 937 -32.67 2.28 -20.80
CA ASP A 937 -31.38 2.95 -20.52
C ASP A 937 -31.29 4.27 -21.29
N ILE A 938 -31.66 4.25 -22.58
CA ILE A 938 -31.69 5.45 -23.45
C ILE A 938 -32.70 6.48 -22.92
N VAL A 939 -33.93 6.08 -22.65
CA VAL A 939 -34.97 7.00 -22.13
C VAL A 939 -34.56 7.59 -20.78
N SER A 940 -33.93 6.78 -19.91
CA SER A 940 -33.43 7.30 -18.64
C SER A 940 -32.32 8.35 -18.81
N LEU A 941 -31.45 8.21 -19.82
CA LEU A 941 -30.45 9.21 -20.16
C LEU A 941 -31.12 10.50 -20.68
N LEU A 942 -32.15 10.34 -21.53
CA LEU A 942 -32.92 11.46 -22.08
C LEU A 942 -33.60 12.28 -20.98
N PHE A 943 -34.21 11.63 -19.99
CA PHE A 943 -34.77 12.33 -18.84
C PHE A 943 -33.72 13.00 -17.95
N LYS A 944 -32.53 12.38 -17.80
CA LYS A 944 -31.45 12.96 -16.98
C LYS A 944 -30.99 14.30 -17.55
N TYR A 945 -30.86 14.39 -18.87
CA TYR A 945 -30.41 15.59 -19.57
C TYR A 945 -31.56 16.27 -20.35
N ASP A 946 -32.78 16.24 -19.81
CA ASP A 946 -33.97 16.80 -20.49
C ASP A 946 -33.85 18.29 -20.80
N SER A 947 -33.08 19.05 -20.00
CA SER A 947 -32.79 20.46 -20.28
C SER A 947 -32.04 20.66 -21.60
N HIS A 948 -31.18 19.70 -21.96
CA HIS A 948 -30.44 19.68 -23.23
C HIS A 948 -31.29 19.04 -24.33
N PHE A 949 -31.70 17.79 -24.15
CA PHE A 949 -32.40 16.99 -25.16
C PHE A 949 -33.84 17.43 -25.44
N LYS A 950 -34.51 18.16 -24.52
CA LYS A 950 -35.92 18.54 -24.66
C LYS A 950 -36.83 17.33 -24.93
N PHE A 951 -36.54 16.20 -24.30
CA PHE A 951 -37.27 14.95 -24.48
C PHE A 951 -38.74 15.08 -24.06
N THR A 952 -39.01 15.68 -22.91
CA THR A 952 -40.37 15.97 -22.44
C THR A 952 -41.13 16.81 -23.45
N GLN A 953 -40.48 17.84 -24.01
CA GLN A 953 -41.07 18.71 -25.02
C GLN A 953 -41.33 17.98 -26.33
N SER A 954 -40.45 17.07 -26.75
CA SER A 954 -40.66 16.24 -27.94
C SER A 954 -41.96 15.43 -27.87
N ILE A 955 -42.42 15.10 -26.66
CA ILE A 955 -43.65 14.34 -26.42
C ILE A 955 -44.84 15.30 -26.28
N GLN A 956 -44.69 16.40 -25.53
CA GLN A 956 -45.79 17.33 -25.27
C GLN A 956 -46.16 18.20 -26.47
N ASP A 957 -45.16 18.67 -27.22
CA ASP A 957 -45.33 19.60 -28.34
C ASP A 957 -45.11 18.90 -29.69
N GLY A 958 -44.06 18.07 -29.76
CA GLY A 958 -43.67 17.40 -31.01
C GLY A 958 -44.70 16.36 -31.46
N ARG A 959 -45.10 15.48 -30.54
CA ARG A 959 -46.09 14.42 -30.82
C ARG A 959 -47.05 14.17 -29.65
N PRO A 960 -47.99 15.10 -29.38
CA PRO A 960 -48.89 15.04 -28.22
C PRO A 960 -49.69 13.73 -28.09
N ALA A 961 -50.01 13.10 -29.23
CA ALA A 961 -50.73 11.84 -29.27
C ALA A 961 -50.03 10.72 -28.48
N LEU A 962 -48.69 10.72 -28.36
CA LEU A 962 -47.95 9.72 -27.57
C LEU A 962 -48.35 9.71 -26.08
N ARG A 963 -48.87 10.83 -25.57
CA ARG A 963 -49.35 10.91 -24.18
C ARG A 963 -50.52 9.97 -23.90
N ILE A 964 -51.23 9.46 -24.91
CA ILE A 964 -52.27 8.45 -24.70
C ILE A 964 -51.71 7.19 -24.03
N VAL A 965 -50.47 6.79 -24.35
CA VAL A 965 -49.81 5.65 -23.72
C VAL A 965 -49.62 5.91 -22.21
N LEU A 966 -49.20 7.12 -21.85
CA LEU A 966 -49.02 7.55 -20.46
C LEU A 966 -50.36 7.58 -19.70
N TYR A 967 -51.42 8.10 -20.34
CA TYR A 967 -52.76 8.13 -19.78
C TYR A 967 -53.33 6.73 -19.59
N LEU A 968 -53.17 5.83 -20.56
CA LEU A 968 -53.63 4.44 -20.47
C LEU A 968 -52.90 3.68 -19.37
N HIS A 969 -51.57 3.85 -19.25
CA HIS A 969 -50.81 3.25 -18.16
C HIS A 969 -51.30 3.73 -16.78
N TYR A 970 -51.46 5.05 -16.60
CA TYR A 970 -51.99 5.60 -15.36
C TYR A 970 -53.41 5.11 -15.06
N SER A 971 -54.27 5.12 -16.07
CA SER A 971 -55.68 4.73 -15.95
C SER A 971 -55.84 3.24 -15.64
N ALA A 972 -54.98 2.38 -16.17
CA ALA A 972 -54.97 0.95 -15.86
C ALA A 972 -54.62 0.69 -14.39
N ILE A 973 -53.66 1.43 -13.82
CA ILE A 973 -53.32 1.32 -12.39
C ILE A 973 -54.49 1.80 -11.52
N VAL A 974 -55.13 2.92 -11.88
CA VAL A 974 -56.31 3.43 -11.16
C VAL A 974 -57.49 2.47 -11.27
N TYR A 975 -57.73 1.88 -12.45
CA TYR A 975 -58.77 0.86 -12.65
C TYR A 975 -58.51 -0.35 -11.75
N HIS A 976 -57.28 -0.87 -11.75
CA HIS A 976 -56.92 -2.02 -10.93
C HIS A 976 -57.04 -1.71 -9.42
N LEU A 977 -56.67 -0.49 -8.99
CA LEU A 977 -56.90 -0.03 -7.62
C LEU A 977 -58.40 -0.04 -7.27
N VAL A 978 -59.27 0.41 -8.19
CA VAL A 978 -60.72 0.35 -7.99
C VAL A 978 -61.20 -1.10 -7.83
N GLN A 979 -60.76 -2.01 -8.71
CA GLN A 979 -61.09 -3.44 -8.60
C GLN A 979 -60.67 -4.03 -7.25
N MET A 980 -59.46 -3.68 -6.78
CA MET A 980 -58.97 -4.07 -5.46
C MET A 980 -59.83 -3.51 -4.32
N THR A 981 -60.21 -2.23 -4.38
CA THR A 981 -61.05 -1.61 -3.33
C THR A 981 -62.43 -2.26 -3.26
N GLU A 982 -63.06 -2.53 -4.41
CA GLU A 982 -64.38 -3.16 -4.45
C GLU A 982 -64.32 -4.62 -4.00
N ALA A 983 -63.33 -5.40 -4.46
CA ALA A 983 -63.17 -6.80 -4.08
C ALA A 983 -62.96 -6.99 -2.55
N HIS A 984 -62.39 -5.99 -1.88
CA HIS A 984 -62.15 -6.01 -0.44
C HIS A 984 -63.16 -5.17 0.38
N ASN A 985 -64.22 -4.62 -0.23
CA ASN A 985 -65.22 -3.76 0.41
C ASN A 985 -64.62 -2.53 1.13
N LEU A 986 -63.69 -1.83 0.47
CA LEU A 986 -63.00 -0.65 0.98
C LEU A 986 -63.56 0.64 0.38
N SER A 987 -63.46 1.75 1.10
CA SER A 987 -63.76 3.09 0.57
C SER A 987 -62.68 3.59 -0.38
N LEU A 988 -63.03 4.52 -1.27
CA LEU A 988 -62.02 5.27 -2.02
C LEU A 988 -61.20 6.16 -1.06
N PRO A 989 -59.87 6.25 -1.24
CA PRO A 989 -59.01 6.99 -0.32
C PRO A 989 -59.18 8.49 -0.46
N ARG A 990 -58.85 9.24 0.60
CA ARG A 990 -58.70 10.70 0.53
C ARG A 990 -57.42 11.10 -0.20
N TYR A 991 -56.31 10.42 0.09
CA TYR A 991 -55.02 10.71 -0.51
C TYR A 991 -54.59 9.57 -1.43
N LEU A 992 -54.25 9.90 -2.68
CA LEU A 992 -53.55 9.00 -3.59
C LEU A 992 -52.14 9.53 -3.83
N THR A 993 -51.14 8.89 -3.25
CA THR A 993 -49.75 9.34 -3.28
C THR A 993 -48.94 8.49 -4.25
N PHE A 994 -48.10 9.13 -5.06
CA PHE A 994 -47.24 8.44 -6.03
C PHE A 994 -45.77 8.62 -5.69
N THR A 995 -45.06 7.50 -5.64
CA THR A 995 -43.62 7.42 -5.37
C THR A 995 -42.92 6.61 -6.46
N GLY A 996 -41.60 6.46 -6.38
CA GLY A 996 -40.79 5.75 -7.37
C GLY A 996 -40.53 6.56 -8.64
N ARG A 997 -39.37 6.34 -9.29
CA ARG A 997 -38.98 7.12 -10.49
C ARG A 997 -39.94 6.91 -11.67
N GLY A 998 -40.57 5.75 -11.77
CA GLY A 998 -41.56 5.47 -12.81
C GLY A 998 -42.78 6.39 -12.72
N SER A 999 -43.08 7.01 -11.58
CA SER A 999 -44.19 7.96 -11.46
C SER A 999 -43.88 9.35 -12.01
N GLN A 1000 -42.63 9.68 -12.36
CA GLN A 1000 -42.24 11.03 -12.79
C GLN A 1000 -42.94 11.46 -14.09
N TYR A 1001 -43.37 10.51 -14.94
CA TYR A 1001 -44.13 10.83 -16.15
C TYR A 1001 -45.50 11.46 -15.85
N LEU A 1002 -46.04 11.32 -14.63
CA LEU A 1002 -47.33 11.91 -14.25
C LEU A 1002 -47.31 13.44 -14.36
N ASN A 1003 -46.15 14.08 -14.20
CA ASN A 1003 -45.97 15.51 -14.44
C ASN A 1003 -46.22 15.89 -15.92
N MET A 1004 -46.10 14.93 -16.85
CA MET A 1004 -46.40 15.11 -18.25
C MET A 1004 -47.90 14.98 -18.58
N LEU A 1005 -48.72 14.50 -17.64
CA LEU A 1005 -50.17 14.39 -17.83
C LEU A 1005 -50.87 15.74 -17.59
N GLY A 1006 -50.28 16.65 -16.82
CA GLY A 1006 -50.83 17.99 -16.60
C GLY A 1006 -50.46 18.55 -15.24
N THR A 1007 -51.07 19.68 -14.87
CA THR A 1007 -50.92 20.23 -13.51
C THR A 1007 -51.56 19.29 -12.48
N ARG A 1008 -51.14 19.38 -11.21
CA ARG A 1008 -51.72 18.60 -10.10
C ARG A 1008 -53.25 18.67 -10.07
N THR A 1009 -53.82 19.86 -10.26
CA THR A 1009 -55.28 20.06 -10.31
C THR A 1009 -55.93 19.29 -11.46
N ARG A 1010 -55.29 19.28 -12.63
CA ARG A 1010 -55.80 18.52 -13.80
C ARG A 1010 -55.67 17.01 -13.58
N LEU A 1011 -54.59 16.54 -12.95
CA LEU A 1011 -54.46 15.13 -12.59
C LEU A 1011 -55.52 14.69 -11.58
N ILE A 1012 -55.84 15.53 -10.59
CA ILE A 1012 -56.96 15.29 -9.65
C ILE A 1012 -58.29 15.22 -10.41
N GLN A 1013 -58.55 16.17 -11.31
CA GLN A 1013 -59.77 16.18 -12.14
C GLN A 1013 -59.87 14.90 -12.98
N PHE A 1014 -58.79 14.50 -13.64
CA PHE A 1014 -58.72 13.28 -14.43
C PHE A 1014 -59.01 12.05 -13.59
N THR A 1015 -58.35 11.91 -12.43
CA THR A 1015 -58.56 10.78 -11.51
C THR A 1015 -60.00 10.70 -11.01
N LYS A 1016 -60.64 11.84 -10.73
CA LYS A 1016 -62.07 11.91 -10.39
C LYS A 1016 -62.96 11.43 -11.53
N LEU A 1017 -62.61 11.71 -12.79
CA LEU A 1017 -63.32 11.17 -13.96
C LEU A 1017 -63.14 9.65 -14.05
N LEU A 1018 -61.91 9.15 -13.86
CA LEU A 1018 -61.62 7.72 -13.84
C LEU A 1018 -62.45 6.99 -12.77
N PHE A 1019 -62.47 7.49 -11.52
CA PHE A 1019 -63.29 6.88 -10.47
C PHE A 1019 -64.77 6.82 -10.84
N LYS A 1020 -65.33 7.89 -11.41
CA LYS A 1020 -66.73 7.91 -11.86
C LYS A 1020 -67.02 6.93 -13.00
N ALA A 1021 -66.06 6.73 -13.90
CA ALA A 1021 -66.19 5.78 -15.00
C ALA A 1021 -66.06 4.32 -14.52
N TYR A 1022 -65.30 4.07 -13.46
CA TYR A 1022 -64.93 2.72 -13.04
C TYR A 1022 -65.84 2.14 -11.96
N THR A 1023 -66.29 2.96 -11.00
CA THR A 1023 -67.06 2.53 -9.82
C THR A 1023 -68.23 3.47 -9.51
N THR A 1024 -69.15 2.98 -8.69
CA THR A 1024 -70.25 3.77 -8.10
C THR A 1024 -69.92 4.30 -6.69
N LEU A 1025 -68.74 3.96 -6.14
CA LEU A 1025 -68.32 4.43 -4.83
C LEU A 1025 -68.16 5.97 -4.80
N PRO A 1026 -68.56 6.62 -3.69
CA PRO A 1026 -68.45 8.07 -3.58
C PRO A 1026 -66.99 8.51 -3.50
N VAL A 1027 -66.60 9.45 -4.36
CA VAL A 1027 -65.27 10.08 -4.31
C VAL A 1027 -65.25 11.11 -3.17
N PRO A 1028 -64.26 11.07 -2.25
CA PRO A 1028 -64.14 12.07 -1.19
C PRO A 1028 -64.13 13.51 -1.74
N PRO A 1029 -64.89 14.46 -1.15
CA PRO A 1029 -64.93 15.85 -1.63
C PRO A 1029 -63.54 16.50 -1.66
N ASP A 1030 -62.73 16.23 -0.62
CA ASP A 1030 -61.35 16.69 -0.45
C ASP A 1030 -60.29 15.68 -0.91
N PHE A 1031 -60.64 14.86 -1.91
CA PHE A 1031 -59.69 13.94 -2.57
C PHE A 1031 -58.51 14.70 -3.17
N GLU A 1032 -57.31 14.20 -2.89
CA GLU A 1032 -56.04 14.76 -3.37
C GLU A 1032 -55.11 13.69 -3.95
N VAL A 1033 -54.46 14.06 -5.05
CA VAL A 1033 -53.31 13.33 -5.59
C VAL A 1033 -52.04 14.03 -5.12
N ILE A 1034 -51.07 13.30 -4.60
CA ILE A 1034 -49.78 13.85 -4.15
C ILE A 1034 -48.66 13.23 -4.98
N LEU A 1035 -47.87 14.09 -5.61
CA LEU A 1035 -46.65 13.74 -6.32
C LEU A 1035 -45.46 14.23 -5.51
N THR A 1036 -44.37 13.48 -5.50
CA THR A 1036 -43.14 13.83 -4.80
C THR A 1036 -42.11 14.34 -5.81
N ASP A 1037 -41.37 15.39 -5.47
CA ASP A 1037 -40.35 15.96 -6.36
C ASP A 1037 -39.17 14.99 -6.56
N ASN A 1038 -38.76 14.32 -5.46
CA ASN A 1038 -37.75 13.27 -5.46
C ASN A 1038 -38.34 11.94 -4.93
N PRO A 1039 -38.98 11.13 -5.78
CA PRO A 1039 -39.67 9.92 -5.34
C PRO A 1039 -38.77 8.87 -4.70
N LYS A 1040 -37.54 8.70 -5.21
CA LYS A 1040 -36.56 7.73 -4.65
C LYS A 1040 -36.04 8.13 -3.27
N GLU A 1041 -35.83 9.43 -3.05
CA GLU A 1041 -35.48 9.95 -1.72
C GLU A 1041 -36.64 9.73 -0.74
N THR A 1042 -37.88 9.96 -1.18
CA THR A 1042 -39.07 9.76 -0.33
C THR A 1042 -39.18 8.33 0.18
N THR A 1043 -38.96 7.33 -0.69
CA THR A 1043 -38.98 5.91 -0.32
C THR A 1043 -37.89 5.56 0.69
N ALA A 1044 -36.64 5.96 0.45
CA ALA A 1044 -35.53 5.66 1.35
C ALA A 1044 -35.62 6.43 2.69
N ASN A 1045 -35.99 7.72 2.65
CA ASN A 1045 -36.20 8.53 3.86
C ASN A 1045 -37.32 7.94 4.72
N GLY A 1046 -38.40 7.51 4.07
CA GLY A 1046 -39.50 6.81 4.73
C GLY A 1046 -39.06 5.53 5.44
N ALA A 1047 -38.14 4.77 4.84
CA ALA A 1047 -37.58 3.56 5.46
C ALA A 1047 -36.68 3.86 6.67
N VAL A 1048 -35.89 4.93 6.64
CA VAL A 1048 -35.13 5.39 7.82
C VAL A 1048 -36.09 5.76 8.96
N LEU A 1049 -37.17 6.47 8.65
CA LEU A 1049 -38.18 6.86 9.64
C LEU A 1049 -38.96 5.65 10.17
N PHE A 1050 -39.31 4.69 9.31
CA PHE A 1050 -39.97 3.45 9.70
C PHE A 1050 -39.14 2.65 10.70
N GLU A 1051 -37.84 2.47 10.43
CA GLU A 1051 -36.94 1.73 11.33
C GLU A 1051 -36.78 2.42 12.69
N ASN A 1052 -36.89 3.76 12.72
CA ASN A 1052 -36.83 4.56 13.93
C ASN A 1052 -38.19 4.78 14.62
N ALA A 1053 -39.30 4.26 14.07
CA ALA A 1053 -40.66 4.51 14.57
C ALA A 1053 -41.04 3.70 15.84
N GLY A 1054 -40.11 2.89 16.38
CA GLY A 1054 -40.31 2.15 17.63
C GLY A 1054 -41.52 1.22 17.58
N MET A 1055 -42.47 1.40 18.52
CA MET A 1055 -43.67 0.57 18.64
C MET A 1055 -44.71 0.80 17.52
N GLU A 1056 -44.62 1.92 16.78
CA GLU A 1056 -45.60 2.22 15.72
C GLU A 1056 -45.50 1.22 14.55
N LYS A 1057 -44.31 0.65 14.31
CA LYS A 1057 -44.09 -0.35 13.26
C LYS A 1057 -45.01 -1.57 13.40
N ALA A 1058 -45.32 -1.97 14.64
CA ALA A 1058 -46.12 -3.15 14.94
C ALA A 1058 -47.54 -3.08 14.37
N ARG A 1059 -48.06 -1.87 14.11
CA ARG A 1059 -49.38 -1.67 13.49
C ARG A 1059 -49.45 -2.18 12.05
N TYR A 1060 -48.30 -2.26 11.38
CA TYR A 1060 -48.19 -2.63 9.96
C TYR A 1060 -47.69 -4.06 9.76
N GLU A 1061 -47.41 -4.78 10.85
CA GLU A 1061 -46.98 -6.18 10.80
C GLU A 1061 -48.11 -7.10 10.34
N ASN A 1062 -49.35 -6.84 10.76
CA ASN A 1062 -50.54 -7.63 10.39
C ASN A 1062 -51.21 -7.18 9.08
N ARG A 1063 -50.48 -6.55 8.16
CA ARG A 1063 -51.03 -6.15 6.85
C ARG A 1063 -51.42 -7.36 6.02
N GLU A 1064 -52.49 -7.24 5.25
CA GLU A 1064 -52.99 -8.28 4.34
C GLU A 1064 -52.30 -8.12 2.97
N THR A 1065 -51.47 -9.08 2.55
CA THR A 1065 -50.95 -9.14 1.18
C THR A 1065 -51.92 -9.90 0.29
N THR A 1066 -52.38 -9.27 -0.79
CA THR A 1066 -53.44 -9.79 -1.67
C THR A 1066 -53.18 -9.44 -3.14
N CYS A 1067 -53.91 -10.07 -4.05
CA CYS A 1067 -53.86 -9.80 -5.49
C CYS A 1067 -55.26 -10.01 -6.10
N TYR A 1068 -55.72 -9.04 -6.88
CA TYR A 1068 -56.88 -9.23 -7.75
C TYR A 1068 -56.41 -9.82 -9.08
N TRP A 1069 -56.96 -10.96 -9.48
CA TRP A 1069 -56.41 -11.77 -10.58
C TRP A 1069 -56.62 -11.17 -11.97
N GLY A 1070 -57.50 -10.17 -12.09
CA GLY A 1070 -57.76 -9.45 -13.33
C GLY A 1070 -58.93 -9.99 -14.14
N ASN A 1071 -59.63 -11.01 -13.65
CA ASN A 1071 -60.88 -11.52 -14.23
C ASN A 1071 -61.99 -10.46 -14.21
N GLU A 1072 -63.09 -10.73 -14.93
CA GLU A 1072 -64.30 -9.91 -14.83
C GLU A 1072 -64.89 -10.01 -13.42
N PRO A 1073 -65.34 -8.90 -12.79
CA PRO A 1073 -65.91 -8.92 -11.44
C PRO A 1073 -67.06 -9.93 -11.25
N GLU A 1074 -67.88 -10.13 -12.29
CA GLU A 1074 -69.02 -11.05 -12.27
C GLU A 1074 -68.62 -12.53 -12.46
N LYS A 1075 -67.33 -12.81 -12.73
CA LYS A 1075 -66.78 -14.15 -12.92
C LYS A 1075 -65.68 -14.43 -11.90
N PRO A 1076 -66.01 -14.60 -10.61
CA PRO A 1076 -65.03 -14.81 -9.56
C PRO A 1076 -64.27 -16.13 -9.74
N VAL A 1077 -63.02 -16.16 -9.28
CA VAL A 1077 -62.17 -17.35 -9.25
C VAL A 1077 -61.73 -17.65 -7.82
N SER A 1078 -61.40 -18.91 -7.53
CA SER A 1078 -61.00 -19.38 -6.20
C SER A 1078 -59.49 -19.35 -5.96
N PHE A 1079 -58.73 -18.57 -6.73
CA PHE A 1079 -57.27 -18.52 -6.60
C PHE A 1079 -56.86 -17.83 -5.30
N GLN A 1080 -55.79 -18.33 -4.69
CA GLN A 1080 -55.25 -17.84 -3.42
C GLN A 1080 -53.79 -17.40 -3.61
N TYR A 1081 -53.48 -16.22 -3.06
CA TYR A 1081 -52.17 -15.60 -3.18
C TYR A 1081 -51.06 -16.47 -2.58
N ARG A 1082 -50.03 -16.76 -3.38
CA ARG A 1082 -48.91 -17.66 -3.05
C ARG A 1082 -49.33 -19.07 -2.61
N LEU A 1083 -50.53 -19.53 -2.97
CA LEU A 1083 -51.05 -20.86 -2.65
C LEU A 1083 -51.54 -21.62 -3.88
N THR A 1084 -52.16 -20.93 -4.84
CA THR A 1084 -52.50 -21.54 -6.15
C THR A 1084 -51.25 -21.67 -7.01
N GLN A 1085 -51.01 -22.82 -7.64
CA GLN A 1085 -49.90 -22.98 -8.58
C GLN A 1085 -50.26 -22.39 -9.94
N ILE A 1086 -49.26 -21.88 -10.66
CA ILE A 1086 -49.48 -21.35 -12.02
C ILE A 1086 -49.98 -22.46 -12.95
N GLY A 1087 -49.51 -23.70 -12.77
CA GLY A 1087 -49.98 -24.88 -13.49
C GLY A 1087 -51.49 -25.12 -13.39
N ASP A 1088 -52.12 -24.72 -12.27
CA ASP A 1088 -53.57 -24.85 -12.08
C ASP A 1088 -54.36 -23.77 -12.84
N VAL A 1089 -53.71 -22.66 -13.18
CA VAL A 1089 -54.34 -21.52 -13.89
C VAL A 1089 -54.24 -21.68 -15.40
N ILE A 1090 -53.11 -22.18 -15.91
CA ILE A 1090 -52.84 -22.37 -17.36
C ILE A 1090 -54.01 -23.00 -18.14
N PRO A 1091 -54.67 -24.09 -17.67
CA PRO A 1091 -55.76 -24.72 -18.43
C PRO A 1091 -57.10 -23.98 -18.35
N GLN A 1092 -57.24 -22.92 -17.55
CA GLN A 1092 -58.51 -22.24 -17.29
C GLN A 1092 -58.85 -21.22 -18.38
N GLN A 1093 -59.28 -21.70 -19.54
CA GLN A 1093 -59.58 -20.84 -20.69
C GLN A 1093 -60.63 -19.75 -20.38
N GLU A 1094 -61.66 -20.05 -19.58
CA GLU A 1094 -62.66 -19.06 -19.19
C GLU A 1094 -62.08 -17.91 -18.35
N PHE A 1095 -61.14 -18.21 -17.46
CA PHE A 1095 -60.42 -17.19 -16.70
C PHE A 1095 -59.62 -16.28 -17.64
N HIS A 1096 -58.84 -16.86 -18.56
CA HIS A 1096 -58.03 -16.11 -19.52
C HIS A 1096 -58.88 -15.22 -20.44
N HIS A 1097 -60.01 -15.72 -20.93
CA HIS A 1097 -60.96 -14.91 -21.70
C HIS A 1097 -61.55 -13.79 -20.84
N SER A 1098 -61.88 -14.06 -19.57
CA SER A 1098 -62.39 -13.02 -18.66
C SER A 1098 -61.36 -11.91 -18.42
N VAL A 1099 -60.06 -12.24 -18.33
CA VAL A 1099 -59.00 -11.21 -18.20
C VAL A 1099 -58.98 -10.29 -19.42
N LEU A 1100 -58.97 -10.85 -20.63
CA LEU A 1100 -58.98 -10.08 -21.88
C LEU A 1100 -60.24 -9.22 -22.01
N ASN A 1101 -61.41 -9.76 -21.65
CA ASN A 1101 -62.67 -9.02 -21.65
C ASN A 1101 -62.69 -7.91 -20.59
N ASN A 1102 -62.10 -8.13 -19.41
CA ASN A 1102 -61.97 -7.11 -18.39
C ASN A 1102 -61.05 -5.97 -18.85
N VAL A 1103 -59.92 -6.26 -19.52
CA VAL A 1103 -59.06 -5.22 -20.11
C VAL A 1103 -59.78 -4.47 -21.24
N LYS A 1104 -60.55 -5.17 -22.08
CA LYS A 1104 -61.42 -4.51 -23.08
C LYS A 1104 -62.42 -3.56 -22.40
N THR A 1105 -63.08 -4.00 -21.34
CA THR A 1105 -64.05 -3.20 -20.57
C THR A 1105 -63.38 -1.96 -19.97
N PHE A 1106 -62.18 -2.11 -19.41
CA PHE A 1106 -61.36 -0.98 -18.95
C PHE A 1106 -61.11 0.04 -20.08
N LEU A 1107 -60.66 -0.43 -21.25
CA LEU A 1107 -60.39 0.46 -22.38
C LEU A 1107 -61.67 1.12 -22.90
N GLU A 1108 -62.80 0.43 -22.92
CA GLU A 1108 -64.09 1.00 -23.30
C GLU A 1108 -64.54 2.08 -22.31
N LYS A 1109 -64.51 1.79 -21.00
CA LYS A 1109 -64.82 2.75 -19.94
C LYS A 1109 -63.90 3.98 -19.96
N THR A 1110 -62.69 3.85 -20.51
CA THR A 1110 -61.72 4.95 -20.55
C THR A 1110 -61.79 5.74 -21.85
N LEU A 1111 -61.75 5.05 -23.00
CA LEU A 1111 -61.62 5.69 -24.32
C LEU A 1111 -62.96 6.10 -24.94
N LYS A 1112 -64.09 5.50 -24.52
CA LYS A 1112 -65.44 5.88 -24.99
C LYS A 1112 -66.19 6.79 -24.01
N ASP A 1113 -65.67 7.03 -22.81
CA ASP A 1113 -66.31 7.95 -21.87
C ASP A 1113 -66.23 9.41 -22.39
N PRO A 1114 -67.38 10.11 -22.54
CA PRO A 1114 -67.38 11.46 -23.10
C PRO A 1114 -66.60 12.49 -22.26
N GLY A 1115 -66.60 12.34 -20.93
CA GLY A 1115 -65.89 13.24 -20.02
C GLY A 1115 -64.38 13.07 -20.11
N ILE A 1116 -63.91 11.83 -20.16
CA ILE A 1116 -62.51 11.49 -20.37
C ILE A 1116 -62.06 11.92 -21.77
N ALA A 1117 -62.84 11.62 -22.82
CA ALA A 1117 -62.51 12.02 -24.19
C ALA A 1117 -62.44 13.54 -24.35
N SER A 1118 -63.36 14.28 -23.72
CA SER A 1118 -63.31 15.74 -23.66
C SER A 1118 -62.05 16.24 -22.96
N PHE A 1119 -61.69 15.66 -21.81
CA PHE A 1119 -60.45 16.03 -21.10
C PHE A 1119 -59.19 15.75 -21.94
N LEU A 1120 -59.10 14.59 -22.59
CA LEU A 1120 -57.96 14.23 -23.44
C LEU A 1120 -57.83 15.15 -24.67
N SER A 1121 -58.94 15.66 -25.19
CA SER A 1121 -58.94 16.61 -26.31
C SER A 1121 -58.26 17.95 -25.97
N GLU A 1122 -58.29 18.38 -24.71
CA GLU A 1122 -57.56 19.56 -24.22
C GLU A 1122 -56.03 19.39 -24.32
N TYR A 1123 -55.56 18.15 -24.45
CA TYR A 1123 -54.15 17.78 -24.62
C TYR A 1123 -53.80 17.33 -26.03
N ASN A 1124 -54.61 17.73 -27.02
CA ASN A 1124 -54.44 17.40 -28.45
C ASN A 1124 -54.53 15.90 -28.77
N ILE A 1125 -55.14 15.09 -27.89
CA ILE A 1125 -55.46 13.69 -28.16
C ILE A 1125 -56.91 13.64 -28.63
N ARG A 1126 -57.11 13.74 -29.96
CA ARG A 1126 -58.44 13.73 -30.57
C ARG A 1126 -58.83 12.30 -30.94
N ARG A 1127 -60.13 11.99 -30.81
CA ARG A 1127 -60.72 10.68 -31.12
C ARG A 1127 -60.03 9.51 -30.40
N PRO A 1128 -59.93 9.53 -29.06
CA PRO A 1128 -59.28 8.47 -28.29
C PRO A 1128 -59.88 7.08 -28.57
N GLU A 1129 -61.13 7.00 -29.00
CA GLU A 1129 -61.81 5.77 -29.42
C GLU A 1129 -61.09 5.01 -30.54
N GLN A 1130 -60.33 5.68 -31.41
CA GLN A 1130 -59.60 5.02 -32.51
C GLN A 1130 -58.49 4.07 -32.00
N TYR A 1131 -57.95 4.36 -30.81
CA TYR A 1131 -56.91 3.51 -30.21
C TYR A 1131 -57.50 2.22 -29.65
N LEU A 1132 -58.81 2.20 -29.32
CA LEU A 1132 -59.50 0.99 -28.92
C LEU A 1132 -59.51 -0.02 -30.06
N ASP A 1133 -59.87 0.41 -31.27
CA ASP A 1133 -59.94 -0.46 -32.45
C ASP A 1133 -58.57 -1.07 -32.78
N PHE A 1134 -57.50 -0.26 -32.67
CA PHE A 1134 -56.12 -0.74 -32.85
C PHE A 1134 -55.71 -1.80 -31.81
N LEU A 1135 -56.07 -1.59 -30.54
CA LEU A 1135 -55.66 -2.47 -29.44
C LEU A 1135 -56.47 -3.78 -29.41
N VAL A 1136 -57.79 -3.68 -29.52
CA VAL A 1136 -58.74 -4.79 -29.30
C VAL A 1136 -58.89 -5.68 -30.53
N GLY A 1137 -58.83 -5.12 -31.73
CA GLY A 1137 -59.14 -5.86 -32.95
C GLY A 1137 -60.62 -6.26 -33.03
N VAL A 1138 -60.92 -7.33 -33.80
CA VAL A 1138 -62.30 -7.80 -34.02
C VAL A 1138 -62.80 -8.64 -32.85
N ASP A 1139 -61.91 -9.47 -32.28
CA ASP A 1139 -62.21 -10.33 -31.13
C ASP A 1139 -61.00 -10.39 -30.20
N VAL A 1140 -61.13 -9.72 -29.04
CA VAL A 1140 -60.07 -9.59 -28.02
C VAL A 1140 -59.56 -10.93 -27.49
N THR A 1141 -60.33 -12.00 -27.66
CA THR A 1141 -59.98 -13.35 -27.19
C THR A 1141 -59.24 -14.19 -28.22
N ARG A 1142 -59.07 -13.70 -29.46
CA ARG A 1142 -58.50 -14.47 -30.57
C ARG A 1142 -57.51 -13.70 -31.43
N ASN A 1143 -57.63 -12.38 -31.51
CA ASN A 1143 -56.78 -11.52 -32.35
C ASN A 1143 -56.65 -10.12 -31.74
N GLY A 1144 -55.81 -9.30 -32.37
CA GLY A 1144 -55.54 -7.92 -31.93
C GLY A 1144 -54.32 -7.83 -31.01
N ARG A 1145 -53.87 -6.59 -30.79
CA ARG A 1145 -52.61 -6.33 -30.06
C ARG A 1145 -52.68 -6.73 -28.59
N LEU A 1146 -53.84 -6.63 -27.96
CA LEU A 1146 -54.05 -7.10 -26.58
C LEU A 1146 -53.91 -8.61 -26.47
N TYR A 1147 -54.50 -9.37 -27.40
CA TYR A 1147 -54.39 -10.82 -27.43
C TYR A 1147 -52.93 -11.25 -27.65
N ASP A 1148 -52.25 -10.67 -28.64
CA ASP A 1148 -50.85 -10.97 -28.93
C ASP A 1148 -49.95 -10.66 -27.73
N SER A 1149 -50.14 -9.49 -27.11
CA SER A 1149 -49.42 -9.09 -25.89
C SER A 1149 -49.69 -10.05 -24.73
N TYR A 1150 -50.94 -10.48 -24.56
CA TYR A 1150 -51.31 -11.41 -23.50
C TYR A 1150 -50.62 -12.76 -23.68
N MET A 1151 -50.61 -13.30 -24.89
CA MET A 1151 -49.95 -14.56 -25.20
C MET A 1151 -48.43 -14.49 -24.99
N LEU A 1152 -47.77 -13.41 -25.43
CA LEU A 1152 -46.35 -13.19 -25.19
C LEU A 1152 -46.03 -13.10 -23.69
N ALA A 1153 -46.75 -12.25 -22.96
CA ALA A 1153 -46.53 -12.02 -21.54
C ALA A 1153 -46.83 -13.28 -20.70
N ARG A 1154 -47.84 -14.07 -21.09
CA ARG A 1154 -48.14 -15.37 -20.49
C ARG A 1154 -47.01 -16.36 -20.66
N THR A 1155 -46.42 -16.47 -21.85
CA THR A 1155 -45.27 -17.37 -22.09
C THR A 1155 -44.15 -17.13 -21.07
N GLY A 1156 -43.87 -15.86 -20.74
CA GLY A 1156 -42.90 -15.50 -19.71
C GLY A 1156 -43.34 -15.85 -18.29
N LEU A 1157 -44.56 -15.50 -17.90
CA LEU A 1157 -45.11 -15.73 -16.56
C LEU A 1157 -45.30 -17.23 -16.26
N GLU A 1158 -45.84 -17.98 -17.22
CA GLU A 1158 -46.31 -19.36 -17.08
C GLU A 1158 -45.23 -20.42 -17.33
N ARG A 1159 -43.99 -19.98 -17.58
CA ARG A 1159 -42.86 -20.87 -17.89
C ARG A 1159 -42.58 -21.92 -16.82
N ASN A 1160 -42.81 -21.59 -15.54
CA ASN A 1160 -42.66 -22.53 -14.43
C ASN A 1160 -44.02 -22.79 -13.78
N ALA A 1161 -44.73 -23.82 -14.26
CA ALA A 1161 -46.02 -24.22 -13.74
C ALA A 1161 -46.02 -24.49 -12.21
N ASP A 1162 -44.90 -24.97 -11.67
CA ASP A 1162 -44.77 -25.28 -10.24
C ASP A 1162 -44.65 -24.05 -9.33
N LYS A 1163 -44.44 -22.85 -9.88
CA LYS A 1163 -44.39 -21.62 -9.08
C LYS A 1163 -45.79 -21.27 -8.58
N PHE A 1164 -45.86 -20.76 -7.36
CA PHE A 1164 -47.09 -20.20 -6.83
C PHE A 1164 -47.43 -18.87 -7.47
N LEU A 1165 -48.72 -18.67 -7.75
CA LEU A 1165 -49.26 -17.46 -8.32
C LEU A 1165 -49.19 -16.31 -7.32
N ALA A 1166 -48.47 -15.27 -7.69
CA ALA A 1166 -48.28 -14.06 -6.88
C ALA A 1166 -48.47 -12.77 -7.69
N GLU A 1167 -48.97 -12.88 -8.93
CA GLU A 1167 -49.07 -11.78 -9.88
C GLU A 1167 -50.44 -11.76 -10.55
N THR A 1168 -50.95 -10.56 -10.84
CA THR A 1168 -52.22 -10.37 -11.56
C THR A 1168 -52.04 -10.59 -13.06
N TYR A 1169 -53.05 -11.16 -13.70
CA TYR A 1169 -53.08 -11.29 -15.16
C TYR A 1169 -53.59 -10.02 -15.85
N PHE A 1170 -54.17 -9.07 -15.11
CA PHE A 1170 -54.82 -7.87 -15.66
C PHE A 1170 -53.91 -7.05 -16.58
N PHE A 1171 -52.63 -6.89 -16.23
CA PHE A 1171 -51.72 -6.04 -16.98
C PHE A 1171 -51.02 -6.73 -18.17
N LEU A 1172 -51.07 -8.07 -18.25
CA LEU A 1172 -50.39 -8.82 -19.31
C LEU A 1172 -50.82 -8.43 -20.73
N PRO A 1173 -52.11 -8.17 -21.02
CA PRO A 1173 -52.52 -7.69 -22.35
C PRO A 1173 -51.99 -6.30 -22.70
N LEU A 1174 -51.54 -5.50 -21.73
CA LEU A 1174 -51.07 -4.13 -21.96
C LEU A 1174 -49.55 -4.03 -22.18
N LYS A 1175 -48.76 -4.97 -21.63
CA LYS A 1175 -47.29 -4.92 -21.60
C LYS A 1175 -46.65 -4.64 -22.97
N HIS A 1176 -46.96 -5.46 -23.96
CA HIS A 1176 -46.43 -5.32 -25.31
C HIS A 1176 -47.33 -4.44 -26.18
N ALA A 1177 -48.64 -4.41 -25.91
CA ALA A 1177 -49.59 -3.62 -26.69
C ALA A 1177 -49.35 -2.11 -26.58
N LEU A 1178 -48.96 -1.60 -25.40
CA LEU A 1178 -48.61 -0.19 -25.21
C LEU A 1178 -47.33 0.20 -25.95
N TYR A 1179 -46.35 -0.70 -26.00
CA TYR A 1179 -45.14 -0.54 -26.81
C TYR A 1179 -45.47 -0.45 -28.30
N GLU A 1180 -46.27 -1.38 -28.84
CA GLU A 1180 -46.71 -1.35 -30.24
C GLU A 1180 -47.56 -0.11 -30.57
N LEU A 1181 -48.42 0.33 -29.64
CA LEU A 1181 -49.19 1.56 -29.78
C LEU A 1181 -48.27 2.79 -29.86
N SER A 1182 -47.22 2.86 -29.03
CA SER A 1182 -46.26 3.96 -29.08
C SER A 1182 -45.58 4.06 -30.45
N LYS A 1183 -45.20 2.91 -31.04
CA LYS A 1183 -44.58 2.83 -32.37
C LYS A 1183 -45.54 3.27 -33.47
N GLN A 1184 -46.78 2.78 -33.41
CA GLN A 1184 -47.81 3.19 -34.36
C GLN A 1184 -48.00 4.71 -34.37
N ILE A 1185 -48.07 5.33 -33.18
CA ILE A 1185 -48.26 6.78 -33.05
C ILE A 1185 -47.05 7.57 -33.55
N ALA A 1186 -45.83 7.08 -33.33
CA ALA A 1186 -44.59 7.74 -33.73
C ALA A 1186 -44.36 7.73 -35.26
N VAL A 1187 -44.93 6.77 -35.97
CA VAL A 1187 -44.83 6.64 -37.44
C VAL A 1187 -46.02 7.28 -38.18
N SER A 1188 -47.18 7.36 -37.51
CA SER A 1188 -48.34 8.13 -37.99
C SER A 1188 -48.04 9.64 -37.98
#